data_AF-A0A948AR25-F1
#
_entry.id   AF-A0A948AR25-F1
#
_cell.length_a   1.000
_cell.length_b   1.000
_cell.length_c   1.000
_cell.angle_alpha   90.00
_cell.angle_beta   90.00
_cell.angle_gamma   90.00
#
_symmetry.space_group_name_H-M   'P 1'
#
loop_
_entity.id
_entity.type
_entity.pdbx_description
1 polymer ?
#
loop_
_entity_poly.entity_id
_entity_poly.type
_entity_poly.pdbx_seq_one_letter_code
_entity_poly.pdbx_strand_id
1 'polypeptide(L)'
;MPSGPNSLHALIRSRWPAVAPVLLAACLCVVLAPRAAALFPGDPETVPTFASIGIYWPTGGQTPGPCSVRFRENPGHGPARAWREGLHLWFDDRVGVNTTDYVGPSWRQLEYRGSIVGLAPGTRYEIELAVDGGPTATVIDTTWSEEFPEAPAIHYVGAPFEVNAGGTPEAYEVYTMQGFVREITAANLDGQHCVEVRAPYVIIRGLTLRGGHNGILVTGDAHHVVIEDCDIADWGIETTHSSETGWGDECAGIYVFDRWVSPASIPDALGIRQIVIQRNRIHDPHYDSNNWCEYNQDNPWDPCHPLGPLGIEIINPWGNNVIRYNEIYSDNGNYFTDGIGGLDNYSYFGCPGRDSDIHGNWIANVWDDAIEAEGGNANVRVWGNYADRTLTGIACAATATGPLYIWRNVIDRSDKYDVGTLDDIAGADACSCMEDFWGNPRPEVNAGRFLKTTTKGVDHDGNGTLDNYWGSGRVYLLHNTVLQRENDPMDDGWIGNPWDPWPYEKIDQGVEFGLSTCRLSNFVVRNNLLQVVDKTWYSLGFPREDAAIEMGFEPNDIDYDMLNGVMTCAADSCTSSVTLADNGLYEPHGFYSRHEQDHMPEWGDLHLPARGEAGVFQLAPGAPGREDGDPIPNFNDGPATIGAGPDMGAHEAGAPPMRFGLPAGDHGTA
;
A
#
# COMPACT_ATOMS: atom_id res chain seq x y z
N MET A 1 -5.44 -41.95 26.37
CA MET A 1 -5.16 -41.22 27.62
C MET A 1 -3.80 -41.64 28.13
N PRO A 2 -2.85 -40.71 28.15
CA PRO A 2 -2.38 -40.22 29.44
C PRO A 2 -2.57 -38.72 29.58
N SER A 3 -2.90 -38.31 30.80
CA SER A 3 -2.92 -36.96 31.35
C SER A 3 -1.52 -36.56 31.84
N GLY A 4 -1.14 -35.28 31.69
CA GLY A 4 0.03 -34.66 32.35
C GLY A 4 -0.09 -34.64 33.89
N PRO A 5 0.76 -33.90 34.67
CA PRO A 5 1.29 -32.57 34.30
C PRO A 5 2.68 -32.16 34.90
N ASN A 6 3.12 -30.94 34.55
CA ASN A 6 3.84 -29.93 35.35
C ASN A 6 5.28 -30.14 35.91
N SER A 7 6.15 -29.22 35.46
CA SER A 7 6.87 -28.21 36.26
C SER A 7 8.31 -28.43 36.79
N LEU A 8 9.11 -27.39 36.49
CA LEU A 8 10.05 -26.65 37.36
C LEU A 8 11.49 -27.14 37.64
N HIS A 9 12.40 -26.18 37.36
CA HIS A 9 13.60 -25.79 38.12
C HIS A 9 14.99 -26.41 37.87
N ALA A 10 15.83 -25.54 37.30
CA ALA A 10 17.06 -24.98 37.88
C ALA A 10 18.31 -25.86 38.01
N LEU A 11 19.43 -25.29 37.52
CA LEU A 11 20.63 -24.89 38.28
C LEU A 11 21.88 -25.12 37.42
N ILE A 12 22.72 -24.09 37.24
CA ILE A 12 24.17 -24.18 37.50
C ILE A 12 24.73 -22.76 37.60
N ARG A 13 25.43 -22.56 38.72
CA ARG A 13 26.01 -21.31 39.21
C ARG A 13 27.45 -21.12 38.72
N SER A 14 27.80 -19.83 38.56
CA SER A 14 29.01 -19.14 39.06
C SER A 14 30.41 -19.68 38.73
N ARG A 15 31.26 -18.84 38.11
CA ARG A 15 32.67 -18.59 38.51
C ARG A 15 33.20 -17.26 37.97
N TRP A 16 33.41 -16.26 38.83
CA TRP A 16 34.35 -15.15 38.59
C TRP A 16 35.18 -14.95 39.88
N PRO A 17 36.52 -14.82 39.82
CA PRO A 17 37.35 -14.64 41.01
C PRO A 17 37.50 -13.16 41.42
N ALA A 18 37.92 -13.00 42.67
CA ALA A 18 37.98 -11.80 43.48
C ALA A 18 38.80 -10.62 42.93
N VAL A 19 38.34 -9.41 43.26
CA VAL A 19 39.02 -8.12 43.10
C VAL A 19 39.67 -7.73 44.45
N ALA A 20 40.93 -7.27 44.39
CA ALA A 20 41.63 -6.59 45.49
C ALA A 20 41.67 -5.05 45.22
N PRO A 21 41.79 -4.20 46.25
CA PRO A 21 41.45 -2.77 46.15
C PRO A 21 42.65 -1.92 45.71
N VAL A 22 42.43 -0.96 44.79
CA VAL A 22 43.40 0.11 44.48
C VAL A 22 42.70 1.47 44.51
N LEU A 23 43.01 2.20 45.57
CA LEU A 23 43.20 3.65 45.73
C LEU A 23 42.42 4.62 44.82
N LEU A 24 41.57 5.41 45.48
CA LEU A 24 40.95 6.66 44.99
C LEU A 24 42.01 7.65 44.46
N ALA A 25 41.87 8.04 43.19
CA ALA A 25 42.33 9.33 42.70
C ALA A 25 41.09 10.15 42.29
N ALA A 26 40.84 11.24 43.01
CA ALA A 26 39.76 12.17 42.72
C ALA A 26 40.00 12.84 41.35
N CYS A 27 39.30 12.38 40.32
CA CYS A 27 39.19 13.10 39.05
C CYS A 27 37.92 13.95 39.08
N LEU A 28 38.12 15.23 38.83
CA LEU A 28 37.10 16.27 38.68
C LEU A 28 36.03 15.83 37.66
N CYS A 29 34.82 15.50 38.12
CA CYS A 29 33.67 15.30 37.25
C CYS A 29 33.29 16.64 36.61
N VAL A 30 33.81 16.91 35.41
CA VAL A 30 33.12 17.81 34.49
C VAL A 30 31.86 17.06 34.08
N VAL A 31 30.72 17.46 34.65
CA VAL A 31 29.41 17.10 34.11
C VAL A 31 29.33 17.75 32.73
N LEU A 32 29.76 17.01 31.70
CA LEU A 32 29.31 17.26 30.35
C LEU A 32 27.82 16.94 30.38
N ALA A 33 26.99 17.98 30.51
CA ALA A 33 25.60 17.87 30.08
C ALA A 33 25.63 17.26 28.68
N PRO A 34 24.76 16.27 28.36
CA PRO A 34 24.67 15.77 27.01
C PRO A 34 24.43 16.97 26.11
N ARG A 35 25.42 17.25 25.26
CA ARG A 35 25.27 18.24 24.21
C ARG A 35 24.17 17.67 23.33
N ALA A 36 22.98 18.28 23.37
CA ALA A 36 21.97 18.03 22.35
C ALA A 36 22.71 18.07 21.01
N ALA A 37 22.67 16.97 20.25
CA ALA A 37 23.22 16.95 18.91
C ALA A 37 22.52 18.11 18.18
N ALA A 38 23.30 19.12 17.79
CA ALA A 38 22.77 20.15 16.92
C ALA A 38 22.36 19.44 15.64
N LEU A 39 21.07 19.45 15.31
CA LEU A 39 20.57 19.06 13.99
C LEU A 39 21.24 20.01 12.98
N PHE A 40 22.25 19.52 12.28
CA PHE A 40 22.87 20.30 11.21
C PHE A 40 21.89 20.36 10.03
N PRO A 41 21.76 21.51 9.35
CA PRO A 41 21.19 21.53 8.00
C PRO A 41 21.96 20.53 7.13
N GLY A 42 21.24 19.61 6.50
CA GLY A 42 21.83 18.65 5.55
C GLY A 42 21.52 19.06 4.10
N ASP A 43 22.34 18.60 3.17
CA ASP A 43 22.00 18.64 1.75
C ASP A 43 20.76 17.75 1.52
N PRO A 44 19.87 18.09 0.56
CA PRO A 44 18.74 17.23 0.23
C PRO A 44 19.23 15.87 -0.29
N GLU A 45 18.51 14.82 0.09
CA GLU A 45 18.69 13.46 -0.41
C GLU A 45 17.58 13.13 -1.41
N THR A 46 17.95 12.45 -2.49
CA THR A 46 17.03 11.96 -3.52
C THR A 46 17.11 10.45 -3.65
N VAL A 47 15.96 9.80 -3.89
CA VAL A 47 15.85 8.35 -4.08
C VAL A 47 15.03 8.08 -5.34
N PRO A 48 15.67 7.74 -6.48
CA PRO A 48 14.98 7.51 -7.74
C PRO A 48 14.41 6.09 -7.84
N THR A 49 13.31 5.97 -8.57
CA THR A 49 12.80 4.75 -9.22
C THR A 49 12.74 4.98 -10.75
N PHE A 50 12.00 4.16 -11.50
CA PHE A 50 11.84 4.35 -12.96
C PHE A 50 11.09 5.64 -13.32
N ALA A 51 10.05 5.98 -12.56
CA ALA A 51 9.13 7.08 -12.91
C ALA A 51 9.01 8.15 -11.82
N SER A 52 9.75 7.99 -10.71
CA SER A 52 9.65 8.88 -9.56
C SER A 52 11.01 9.19 -8.94
N ILE A 53 11.11 10.32 -8.24
CA ILE A 53 12.23 10.67 -7.36
C ILE A 53 11.65 11.11 -6.03
N GLY A 54 11.89 10.32 -4.98
CA GLY A 54 11.65 10.72 -3.59
C GLY A 54 12.67 11.74 -3.14
N ILE A 55 12.27 12.69 -2.29
CA ILE A 55 13.07 13.81 -1.81
C ILE A 55 12.95 13.87 -0.28
N TYR A 56 14.09 14.06 0.37
CA TYR A 56 14.21 14.34 1.80
C TYR A 56 15.09 15.56 2.01
N TRP A 57 14.71 16.49 2.88
CA TRP A 57 15.54 17.65 3.16
C TRP A 57 15.50 18.04 4.65
N PRO A 58 16.52 17.66 5.43
CA PRO A 58 16.63 18.05 6.84
C PRO A 58 17.11 19.50 6.96
N THR A 59 16.27 20.39 7.50
CA THR A 59 16.56 21.83 7.59
C THR A 59 17.17 22.26 8.92
N GLY A 60 17.63 21.31 9.75
CA GLY A 60 18.25 21.62 11.04
C GLY A 60 17.28 22.27 12.05
N GLY A 61 15.97 22.02 11.91
CA GLY A 61 14.93 22.56 12.80
C GLY A 61 14.46 23.99 12.47
N GLN A 62 14.81 24.53 11.30
CA GLN A 62 14.15 25.75 10.78
C GLN A 62 12.77 25.38 10.19
N THR A 63 11.70 25.96 10.76
CA THR A 63 10.27 25.84 10.38
C THR A 63 9.83 26.99 9.46
N PRO A 64 8.56 27.09 9.00
CA PRO A 64 7.57 26.10 8.51
C PRO A 64 7.02 26.53 7.12
N GLY A 65 7.75 27.36 6.37
CA GLY A 65 7.26 27.89 5.09
C GLY A 65 7.00 26.77 4.07
N PRO A 66 6.10 26.96 3.09
CA PRO A 66 5.97 26.03 1.98
C PRO A 66 7.35 25.82 1.32
N CYS A 67 7.68 24.56 1.06
CA CYS A 67 8.88 24.21 0.31
C CYS A 67 8.49 23.91 -1.13
N SER A 68 8.73 24.87 -2.02
CA SER A 68 8.48 24.72 -3.44
C SER A 68 9.50 23.80 -4.09
N VAL A 69 9.03 23.04 -5.08
CA VAL A 69 9.84 22.13 -5.89
C VAL A 69 9.64 22.50 -7.34
N ARG A 70 10.74 22.67 -8.09
CA ARG A 70 10.69 22.69 -9.55
C ARG A 70 11.77 21.80 -10.11
N PHE A 71 11.51 21.22 -11.28
CA PHE A 71 12.40 20.27 -11.90
C PHE A 71 12.42 20.42 -13.42
N ARG A 72 13.49 19.94 -14.04
CA ARG A 72 13.60 19.86 -15.51
C ARG A 72 14.48 18.70 -15.91
N GLU A 73 14.22 18.16 -17.10
CA GLU A 73 15.19 17.29 -17.75
C GLU A 73 16.45 18.10 -18.07
N ASN A 74 17.59 17.59 -17.60
CA ASN A 74 18.89 18.17 -17.85
C ASN A 74 19.86 17.05 -18.25
N PRO A 75 19.98 16.76 -19.56
CA PRO A 75 20.80 15.65 -20.06
C PRO A 75 22.31 15.82 -19.77
N GLY A 76 22.75 16.96 -19.23
CA GLY A 76 24.16 17.27 -18.97
C GLY A 76 24.98 17.55 -20.25
N HIS A 77 24.43 17.24 -21.42
CA HIS A 77 24.96 17.56 -22.74
C HIS A 77 23.84 18.16 -23.61
N GLY A 78 24.06 19.35 -24.16
CA GLY A 78 23.02 20.08 -24.88
C GLY A 78 22.10 20.92 -23.97
N PRO A 79 21.04 21.52 -24.52
CA PRO A 79 20.15 22.41 -23.76
C PRO A 79 19.24 21.62 -22.82
N ALA A 80 19.11 22.09 -21.59
CA ALA A 80 18.09 21.60 -20.66
C ALA A 80 16.67 21.95 -21.15
N ARG A 81 15.67 21.16 -20.72
CA ARG A 81 14.26 21.45 -20.97
C ARG A 81 13.76 22.59 -20.08
N ALA A 82 12.51 23.01 -20.33
CA ALA A 82 11.85 24.01 -19.50
C ALA A 82 11.62 23.47 -18.07
N TRP A 83 11.64 24.38 -17.09
CA TRP A 83 11.25 24.08 -15.72
C TRP A 83 9.76 23.72 -15.67
N ARG A 84 9.45 22.73 -14.84
CA ARG A 84 8.11 22.31 -14.44
C ARG A 84 8.01 22.45 -12.93
N GLU A 85 6.83 22.82 -12.44
CA GLU A 85 6.56 22.85 -11.01
C GLU A 85 6.23 21.44 -10.52
N GLY A 86 6.64 21.14 -9.29
CA GLY A 86 6.28 19.93 -8.56
C GLY A 86 5.45 20.28 -7.33
N LEU A 87 4.71 19.30 -6.82
CA LEU A 87 3.99 19.45 -5.57
C LEU A 87 4.94 19.85 -4.45
N HIS A 88 4.53 20.80 -3.61
CA HIS A 88 5.33 21.25 -2.48
C HIS A 88 5.69 20.09 -1.55
N LEU A 89 6.92 20.12 -0.99
CA LEU A 89 7.30 19.15 0.03
C LEU A 89 6.51 19.39 1.32
N TRP A 90 6.08 18.30 1.95
CA TRP A 90 5.49 18.33 3.28
C TRP A 90 6.59 18.34 4.34
N PHE A 91 6.47 19.20 5.34
CA PHE A 91 7.36 19.21 6.48
C PHE A 91 6.79 18.30 7.58
N ASP A 92 7.55 17.27 7.94
CA ASP A 92 7.22 16.42 9.08
C ASP A 92 7.80 17.05 10.36
N ASP A 93 6.95 17.78 11.08
CA ASP A 93 7.30 18.51 12.30
C ASP A 93 7.17 17.66 13.57
N ARG A 94 6.82 16.38 13.45
CA ARG A 94 6.61 15.48 14.59
C ARG A 94 7.94 15.20 15.28
N VAL A 95 8.03 15.53 16.58
CA VAL A 95 9.22 15.32 17.43
C VAL A 95 8.85 14.48 18.64
N GLY A 96 9.72 13.54 19.02
CA GLY A 96 9.74 13.02 20.39
C GLY A 96 8.50 12.24 20.84
N VAL A 97 7.84 11.49 19.95
CA VAL A 97 6.96 10.42 20.38
C VAL A 97 7.84 9.41 21.12
N ASN A 98 7.81 9.44 22.45
CA ASN A 98 8.77 8.75 23.30
C ASN A 98 8.03 7.64 24.01
N THR A 99 7.86 6.52 23.33
CA THR A 99 7.36 5.28 23.93
C THR A 99 8.53 4.31 23.88
N THR A 100 8.60 3.38 24.82
CA THR A 100 9.69 2.40 24.88
C THR A 100 9.81 1.51 23.64
N ASP A 101 8.84 1.60 22.72
CA ASP A 101 8.78 0.95 21.41
C ASP A 101 8.88 1.94 20.22
N TYR A 102 8.93 3.27 20.49
CA TYR A 102 9.26 4.27 19.50
C TYR A 102 10.76 4.28 19.23
N VAL A 103 11.16 3.32 18.40
CA VAL A 103 12.38 3.43 17.61
C VAL A 103 11.96 3.67 16.16
N GLY A 104 11.11 4.69 15.96
CA GLY A 104 11.14 5.39 14.68
C GLY A 104 12.58 5.84 14.46
N PRO A 105 13.12 5.72 13.24
CA PRO A 105 14.50 6.09 13.00
C PRO A 105 14.76 7.51 13.49
N SER A 106 15.55 7.65 14.55
CA SER A 106 15.96 8.94 15.12
C SER A 106 16.73 9.82 14.13
N TRP A 107 17.01 9.29 12.93
CA TRP A 107 17.73 9.92 11.84
C TRP A 107 16.88 10.77 10.88
N ARG A 108 15.54 10.83 10.97
CA ARG A 108 14.69 11.59 10.01
C ARG A 108 13.46 12.31 10.60
N GLN A 109 13.64 12.96 11.75
CA GLN A 109 12.64 13.92 12.30
C GLN A 109 12.96 15.34 11.83
N LEU A 110 11.96 16.21 11.74
CA LEU A 110 12.10 17.63 11.38
C LEU A 110 12.73 17.83 9.98
N GLU A 111 12.08 17.26 8.96
CA GLU A 111 12.53 17.34 7.58
C GLU A 111 11.38 17.54 6.59
N TYR A 112 11.69 18.13 5.44
CA TYR A 112 10.78 18.12 4.30
C TYR A 112 10.86 16.79 3.56
N ARG A 113 9.71 16.31 3.09
CA ARG A 113 9.56 15.08 2.32
C ARG A 113 8.58 15.27 1.18
N GLY A 114 8.84 14.59 0.08
CA GLY A 114 7.88 14.50 -1.01
C GLY A 114 8.46 13.80 -2.22
N SER A 115 7.67 13.61 -3.26
CA SER A 115 8.09 12.94 -4.48
C SER A 115 7.74 13.73 -5.73
N ILE A 116 8.63 13.67 -6.72
CA ILE A 116 8.34 14.04 -8.10
C ILE A 116 8.00 12.73 -8.84
N VAL A 117 6.79 12.63 -9.37
CA VAL A 117 6.25 11.50 -10.15
C VAL A 117 6.18 11.82 -11.65
N GLY A 118 5.82 10.84 -12.49
CA GLY A 118 5.57 11.07 -13.93
C GLY A 118 6.84 11.44 -14.71
N LEU A 119 7.99 10.93 -14.27
CA LEU A 119 9.29 11.14 -14.89
C LEU A 119 9.57 10.07 -15.96
N ALA A 120 10.39 10.41 -16.95
CA ALA A 120 10.86 9.45 -17.94
C ALA A 120 11.95 8.56 -17.32
N PRO A 121 11.95 7.24 -17.57
CA PRO A 121 13.04 6.35 -17.14
C PRO A 121 14.40 6.74 -17.73
N GLY A 122 15.48 6.36 -17.04
CA GLY A 122 16.87 6.57 -17.47
C GLY A 122 17.25 8.05 -17.71
N THR A 123 16.49 8.98 -17.13
CA THR A 123 16.55 10.40 -17.48
C THR A 123 17.10 11.22 -16.33
N ARG A 124 18.05 12.09 -16.66
CA ARG A 124 18.72 12.97 -15.71
C ARG A 124 17.89 14.23 -15.46
N TYR A 125 17.58 14.48 -14.20
CA TYR A 125 16.81 15.63 -13.75
C TYR A 125 17.65 16.58 -12.91
N GLU A 126 17.41 17.88 -13.08
CA GLU A 126 17.85 18.92 -12.16
C GLU A 126 16.63 19.39 -11.37
N ILE A 127 16.76 19.43 -10.05
CA ILE A 127 15.68 19.70 -9.10
C ILE A 127 16.11 20.86 -8.21
N GLU A 128 15.26 21.87 -8.10
CA GLU A 128 15.43 23.01 -7.22
C GLU A 128 14.38 23.01 -6.12
N LEU A 129 14.85 23.18 -4.89
CA LEU A 129 14.05 23.28 -3.68
C LEU A 129 14.20 24.68 -3.10
N ALA A 130 13.09 25.28 -2.68
CA ALA A 130 13.11 26.57 -2.02
C ALA A 130 12.07 26.64 -0.91
N VAL A 131 12.55 26.80 0.33
CA VAL A 131 11.71 27.10 1.49
C VAL A 131 11.41 28.59 1.49
N ASP A 132 10.13 28.96 1.59
CA ASP A 132 9.75 30.38 1.62
C ASP A 132 10.44 31.12 2.79
N GLY A 133 11.09 32.24 2.48
CA GLY A 133 11.92 33.01 3.42
C GLY A 133 13.15 32.26 3.97
N GLY A 134 13.47 31.07 3.46
CA GLY A 134 14.43 30.13 4.01
C GLY A 134 15.54 29.70 3.02
N PRO A 135 16.16 28.53 3.26
CA PRO A 135 17.22 28.01 2.40
C PRO A 135 16.68 27.58 1.03
N THR A 136 17.61 27.50 0.07
CA THR A 136 17.39 26.91 -1.27
C THR A 136 18.44 25.84 -1.50
N ALA A 137 18.11 24.84 -2.31
CA ALA A 137 19.04 23.80 -2.71
C ALA A 137 18.79 23.37 -4.16
N THR A 138 19.83 22.89 -4.82
CA THR A 138 19.73 22.27 -6.14
C THR A 138 20.38 20.90 -6.08
N VAL A 139 19.63 19.88 -6.48
CA VAL A 139 20.11 18.51 -6.57
C VAL A 139 19.91 17.97 -7.97
N ILE A 140 20.70 16.96 -8.33
CA ILE A 140 20.61 16.33 -9.63
C ILE A 140 20.62 14.83 -9.39
N ASP A 141 19.64 14.15 -9.97
CA ASP A 141 19.55 12.70 -9.93
C ASP A 141 19.08 12.13 -11.27
N THR A 142 19.11 10.81 -11.42
CA THR A 142 18.71 10.10 -12.62
C THR A 142 17.73 8.98 -12.26
N THR A 143 16.57 8.97 -12.90
CA THR A 143 15.63 7.85 -12.79
C THR A 143 16.24 6.56 -13.31
N TRP A 144 15.75 5.42 -12.83
CA TRP A 144 16.27 4.12 -13.26
C TRP A 144 16.02 3.86 -14.74
N SER A 145 16.97 3.20 -15.38
CA SER A 145 16.85 2.71 -16.74
C SER A 145 15.95 1.48 -16.78
N GLU A 146 15.08 1.40 -17.78
CA GLU A 146 14.32 0.18 -18.12
C GLU A 146 15.23 -0.97 -18.61
N GLU A 147 16.45 -0.63 -19.04
CA GLU A 147 17.48 -1.60 -19.43
C GLU A 147 18.40 -1.89 -18.24
N PHE A 148 18.35 -3.13 -17.76
CA PHE A 148 19.29 -3.63 -16.76
C PHE A 148 20.58 -4.12 -17.42
N PRO A 149 21.76 -3.86 -16.83
CA PRO A 149 23.02 -4.31 -17.41
C PRO A 149 23.22 -5.80 -17.13
N GLU A 150 22.99 -6.64 -18.13
CA GLU A 150 23.09 -8.10 -18.01
C GLU A 150 24.52 -8.62 -18.13
N ALA A 151 24.86 -9.63 -17.34
CA ALA A 151 26.10 -10.38 -17.50
C ALA A 151 26.13 -11.12 -18.85
N PRO A 152 27.30 -11.27 -19.50
CA PRO A 152 27.39 -12.00 -20.78
C PRO A 152 27.00 -13.48 -20.68
N ALA A 153 27.09 -14.06 -19.49
CA ALA A 153 26.73 -15.45 -19.24
C ALA A 153 25.27 -15.53 -18.77
N ILE A 154 24.49 -16.41 -19.40
CA ILE A 154 23.10 -16.68 -19.05
C ILE A 154 23.00 -18.07 -18.42
N HIS A 155 22.31 -18.17 -17.30
CA HIS A 155 22.05 -19.43 -16.59
C HIS A 155 20.74 -20.03 -17.09
N TYR A 156 20.83 -21.19 -17.75
CA TYR A 156 19.65 -21.93 -18.20
C TYR A 156 19.24 -22.97 -17.15
N VAL A 157 18.05 -22.81 -16.59
CA VAL A 157 17.52 -23.63 -15.48
C VAL A 157 16.37 -24.51 -15.93
N GLY A 158 16.27 -25.71 -15.33
CA GLY A 158 15.29 -26.72 -15.73
C GLY A 158 14.70 -27.55 -14.58
N ALA A 159 15.02 -27.17 -13.35
CA ALA A 159 14.55 -27.78 -12.10
C ALA A 159 14.67 -26.72 -10.99
N PRO A 160 14.05 -26.93 -9.82
CA PRO A 160 14.17 -25.98 -8.72
C PRO A 160 15.62 -25.67 -8.37
N PHE A 161 15.91 -24.41 -8.04
CA PHE A 161 17.29 -23.94 -7.84
C PHE A 161 17.42 -22.80 -6.84
N GLU A 162 18.63 -22.63 -6.31
CA GLU A 162 19.01 -21.54 -5.41
C GLU A 162 20.07 -20.65 -6.07
N VAL A 163 19.94 -19.33 -5.89
CA VAL A 163 20.90 -18.32 -6.32
C VAL A 163 21.66 -17.80 -5.10
N ASN A 164 22.82 -18.41 -4.85
CA ASN A 164 23.70 -18.09 -3.71
C ASN A 164 24.87 -17.15 -4.08
N ALA A 165 25.03 -16.82 -5.35
CA ALA A 165 26.00 -15.85 -5.84
C ALA A 165 25.34 -15.05 -6.98
N GLY A 166 25.54 -13.74 -6.97
CA GLY A 166 24.93 -12.84 -7.93
C GLY A 166 25.97 -11.94 -8.61
N GLY A 167 25.48 -10.98 -9.37
CA GLY A 167 26.27 -10.14 -10.25
C GLY A 167 26.85 -8.89 -9.60
N THR A 168 27.02 -7.85 -10.42
CA THR A 168 27.39 -6.49 -10.00
C THR A 168 26.39 -5.47 -10.57
N PRO A 169 26.43 -4.20 -10.14
CA PRO A 169 25.60 -3.15 -10.74
C PRO A 169 25.74 -3.00 -12.26
N GLU A 170 26.83 -3.51 -12.85
CA GLU A 170 27.14 -3.44 -14.28
C GLU A 170 26.96 -4.78 -15.02
N ALA A 171 26.59 -5.86 -14.31
CA ALA A 171 26.47 -7.21 -14.87
C ALA A 171 25.61 -8.10 -13.97
N TYR A 172 24.28 -8.01 -14.09
CA TYR A 172 23.33 -8.84 -13.38
C TYR A 172 23.37 -10.27 -13.93
N GLU A 173 23.39 -11.26 -13.03
CA GLU A 173 23.34 -12.67 -13.43
C GLU A 173 21.89 -13.02 -13.83
N VAL A 174 21.70 -13.49 -15.07
CA VAL A 174 20.37 -13.78 -15.62
C VAL A 174 20.08 -15.27 -15.57
N TYR A 175 18.96 -15.64 -14.96
CA TYR A 175 18.43 -17.00 -14.89
C TYR A 175 17.16 -17.10 -15.71
N THR A 176 17.16 -17.99 -16.70
CA THR A 176 16.03 -18.17 -17.62
C THR A 176 15.83 -19.63 -18.01
N MET A 177 14.70 -19.93 -18.65
CA MET A 177 14.26 -21.29 -18.94
C MET A 177 15.23 -22.01 -19.87
N GLN A 178 15.66 -23.22 -19.49
CA GLN A 178 16.39 -24.12 -20.36
C GLN A 178 15.49 -24.54 -21.52
N GLY A 179 15.85 -24.19 -22.77
CA GLY A 179 14.92 -24.14 -23.92
C GLY A 179 14.12 -25.39 -24.33
N PHE A 180 14.30 -26.55 -23.69
CA PHE A 180 13.43 -27.72 -23.88
C PHE A 180 12.50 -27.98 -22.68
N VAL A 181 12.78 -27.36 -21.53
CA VAL A 181 11.97 -27.38 -20.33
C VAL A 181 10.83 -26.39 -20.51
N ARG A 182 9.64 -26.81 -20.08
CA ARG A 182 8.42 -26.00 -20.17
C ARG A 182 7.95 -25.51 -18.81
N GLU A 183 8.46 -26.11 -17.75
CA GLU A 183 7.99 -25.90 -16.38
C GLU A 183 9.08 -26.34 -15.40
N ILE A 184 9.23 -25.60 -14.31
CA ILE A 184 9.99 -25.98 -13.12
C ILE A 184 8.98 -26.25 -12.02
N THR A 185 9.00 -27.46 -11.48
CA THR A 185 8.03 -27.89 -10.45
C THR A 185 8.73 -28.17 -9.13
N ALA A 186 8.24 -27.59 -8.05
CA ALA A 186 8.58 -27.95 -6.68
C ALA A 186 7.41 -28.69 -6.01
N ALA A 187 7.66 -29.49 -4.98
CA ALA A 187 6.55 -30.08 -4.23
C ALA A 187 5.99 -29.03 -3.26
N ASN A 188 4.67 -29.07 -3.04
CA ASN A 188 3.97 -28.27 -2.03
C ASN A 188 4.27 -28.83 -0.64
N LEU A 189 5.49 -28.58 -0.18
CA LEU A 189 6.03 -29.03 1.09
C LEU A 189 6.76 -27.86 1.74
N ASP A 190 6.70 -27.82 3.07
CA ASP A 190 7.34 -26.78 3.85
C ASP A 190 8.84 -26.60 3.50
N GLY A 191 9.25 -25.35 3.32
CA GLY A 191 10.60 -24.95 2.92
C GLY A 191 11.03 -25.31 1.48
N GLN A 192 10.14 -25.82 0.63
CA GLN A 192 10.45 -26.05 -0.79
C GLN A 192 9.99 -24.87 -1.65
N HIS A 193 10.83 -24.44 -2.58
CA HIS A 193 10.53 -23.35 -3.50
C HIS A 193 10.92 -23.74 -4.92
N CYS A 194 10.27 -23.17 -5.94
CA CYS A 194 10.78 -23.32 -7.31
C CYS A 194 12.08 -22.54 -7.49
N VAL A 195 12.15 -21.34 -6.92
CA VAL A 195 13.35 -20.48 -6.95
C VAL A 195 13.60 -19.89 -5.57
N GLU A 196 14.84 -19.95 -5.11
CA GLU A 196 15.28 -19.19 -3.94
C GLU A 196 16.43 -18.25 -4.32
N VAL A 197 16.28 -16.94 -4.09
CA VAL A 197 17.28 -15.92 -4.38
C VAL A 197 17.84 -15.37 -3.08
N ARG A 198 19.15 -15.55 -2.87
CA ARG A 198 19.88 -15.10 -1.67
C ARG A 198 20.96 -14.06 -1.96
N ALA A 199 21.17 -13.73 -3.24
CA ALA A 199 22.27 -12.91 -3.70
C ALA A 199 21.79 -11.67 -4.46
N PRO A 200 22.59 -10.59 -4.50
CA PRO A 200 22.21 -9.35 -5.17
C PRO A 200 22.50 -9.35 -6.68
N TYR A 201 21.92 -8.40 -7.41
CA TYR A 201 22.14 -8.22 -8.86
C TYR A 201 21.80 -9.48 -9.67
N VAL A 202 20.55 -9.93 -9.54
CA VAL A 202 20.02 -11.15 -10.15
C VAL A 202 18.79 -10.79 -10.97
N ILE A 203 18.64 -11.39 -12.15
CA ILE A 203 17.41 -11.35 -12.93
C ILE A 203 16.85 -12.77 -13.05
N ILE A 204 15.63 -12.99 -12.57
CA ILE A 204 14.84 -14.19 -12.79
C ILE A 204 13.84 -13.87 -13.91
N ARG A 205 13.98 -14.51 -15.08
CA ARG A 205 13.24 -14.12 -16.29
C ARG A 205 12.60 -15.30 -17.01
N GLY A 206 11.31 -15.15 -17.35
CA GLY A 206 10.67 -16.01 -18.34
C GLY A 206 10.49 -17.46 -17.86
N LEU A 207 10.33 -17.66 -16.55
CA LEU A 207 10.16 -18.99 -15.97
C LEU A 207 8.68 -19.33 -15.83
N THR A 208 8.33 -20.59 -16.12
CA THR A 208 7.03 -21.18 -15.76
C THR A 208 7.23 -22.06 -14.54
N LEU A 209 6.65 -21.67 -13.41
CA LEU A 209 6.86 -22.26 -12.08
C LEU A 209 5.56 -22.86 -11.55
N ARG A 210 5.62 -24.09 -11.05
CA ARG A 210 4.48 -24.78 -10.42
C ARG A 210 4.86 -25.36 -9.07
N GLY A 211 4.04 -25.10 -8.06
CA GLY A 211 4.27 -25.65 -6.73
C GLY A 211 5.36 -24.98 -5.91
N GLY A 212 5.60 -25.56 -4.73
CA GLY A 212 6.44 -25.01 -3.66
C GLY A 212 5.61 -24.45 -2.51
N HIS A 213 6.19 -24.36 -1.31
CA HIS A 213 5.71 -23.51 -0.23
C HIS A 213 5.52 -22.08 -0.77
N ASN A 214 6.55 -21.52 -1.40
CA ASN A 214 6.45 -20.29 -2.20
C ASN A 214 6.90 -20.58 -3.62
N GLY A 215 6.34 -19.89 -4.62
CA GLY A 215 6.82 -19.99 -5.99
C GLY A 215 8.27 -19.50 -6.10
N ILE A 216 8.50 -18.25 -5.70
CA ILE A 216 9.83 -17.63 -5.61
C ILE A 216 10.02 -17.06 -4.20
N LEU A 217 11.12 -17.43 -3.54
CA LEU A 217 11.56 -16.83 -2.28
C LEU A 217 12.75 -15.90 -2.53
N VAL A 218 12.68 -14.66 -2.06
CA VAL A 218 13.81 -13.72 -2.01
C VAL A 218 14.14 -13.46 -0.55
N THR A 219 15.36 -13.80 -0.14
CA THR A 219 15.79 -13.68 1.26
C THR A 219 17.30 -13.46 1.39
N GLY A 220 17.84 -13.47 2.61
CA GLY A 220 19.28 -13.36 2.86
C GLY A 220 19.84 -12.00 2.45
N ASP A 221 20.92 -11.99 1.68
CA ASP A 221 21.63 -10.76 1.26
C ASP A 221 21.09 -10.20 -0.07
N ALA A 222 19.91 -10.65 -0.52
CA ALA A 222 19.33 -10.25 -1.79
C ALA A 222 18.99 -8.75 -1.83
N HIS A 223 19.48 -8.05 -2.84
CA HIS A 223 19.09 -6.68 -3.18
C HIS A 223 19.36 -6.43 -4.66
N HIS A 224 18.65 -5.50 -5.30
CA HIS A 224 18.76 -5.31 -6.75
C HIS A 224 18.41 -6.61 -7.50
N VAL A 225 17.24 -7.16 -7.20
CA VAL A 225 16.72 -8.37 -7.85
C VAL A 225 15.58 -7.97 -8.78
N VAL A 226 15.57 -8.51 -9.99
CA VAL A 226 14.48 -8.35 -10.94
C VAL A 226 13.81 -9.71 -11.14
N ILE A 227 12.50 -9.78 -10.92
CA ILE A 227 11.67 -10.93 -11.22
C ILE A 227 10.70 -10.50 -12.30
N GLU A 228 10.87 -11.05 -13.51
CA GLU A 228 10.09 -10.62 -14.64
C GLU A 228 9.67 -11.70 -15.62
N ASP A 229 8.54 -11.44 -16.28
CA ASP A 229 8.00 -12.28 -17.35
C ASP A 229 7.78 -13.74 -16.91
N CYS A 230 7.60 -13.99 -15.61
CA CYS A 230 7.34 -15.32 -15.06
C CYS A 230 5.84 -15.65 -15.03
N ASP A 231 5.53 -16.94 -15.09
CA ASP A 231 4.21 -17.53 -14.93
C ASP A 231 4.28 -18.46 -13.71
N ILE A 232 3.62 -18.08 -12.61
CA ILE A 232 3.75 -18.69 -11.29
C ILE A 232 2.37 -19.16 -10.85
N ALA A 233 2.23 -20.44 -10.56
CA ALA A 233 0.97 -21.03 -10.11
C ALA A 233 1.15 -22.24 -9.19
N ASP A 234 0.06 -22.71 -8.60
CA ASP A 234 -0.02 -23.96 -7.84
C ASP A 234 0.87 -23.99 -6.58
N TRP A 235 1.31 -22.83 -6.06
CA TRP A 235 2.10 -22.74 -4.83
C TRP A 235 1.20 -22.82 -3.57
N GLY A 236 1.82 -23.10 -2.43
CA GLY A 236 1.17 -23.09 -1.13
C GLY A 236 1.10 -24.47 -0.48
N ILE A 237 1.12 -24.48 0.84
CA ILE A 237 0.91 -25.66 1.68
C ILE A 237 -0.40 -25.54 2.45
N GLU A 238 -0.96 -26.68 2.88
CA GLU A 238 -2.13 -26.69 3.75
C GLU A 238 -1.77 -26.02 5.08
N THR A 239 -2.72 -25.30 5.68
CA THR A 239 -2.51 -24.67 6.98
C THR A 239 -1.94 -25.64 8.01
N THR A 240 -0.89 -25.21 8.73
CA THR A 240 -0.22 -26.03 9.75
C THR A 240 -1.06 -26.22 11.02
N HIS A 241 -2.22 -25.59 11.10
CA HIS A 241 -3.05 -25.49 12.29
C HIS A 241 -4.24 -26.48 12.31
N SER A 242 -4.81 -26.86 11.16
CA SER A 242 -5.72 -28.02 11.05
C SER A 242 -5.82 -28.62 9.63
N SER A 243 -5.67 -29.93 9.51
CA SER A 243 -5.53 -30.68 8.24
C SER A 243 -6.85 -31.08 7.55
N GLU A 244 -7.94 -30.31 7.70
CA GLU A 244 -9.25 -30.70 7.17
C GLU A 244 -10.10 -29.52 6.63
N THR A 245 -9.55 -28.30 6.50
CA THR A 245 -10.30 -27.10 6.09
C THR A 245 -10.31 -26.87 4.58
N GLY A 246 -9.28 -27.32 3.87
CA GLY A 246 -9.07 -26.98 2.45
C GLY A 246 -8.42 -25.62 2.21
N TRP A 247 -8.01 -24.92 3.28
CA TRP A 247 -7.34 -23.63 3.23
C TRP A 247 -5.81 -23.72 3.34
N GLY A 248 -5.13 -22.75 2.75
CA GLY A 248 -3.67 -22.65 2.74
C GLY A 248 -3.11 -21.99 3.99
N ASP A 249 -1.79 -22.16 4.20
CA ASP A 249 -1.00 -21.27 5.05
C ASP A 249 -0.65 -19.97 4.31
N GLU A 250 -0.11 -18.98 5.01
CA GLU A 250 0.37 -17.71 4.43
C GLU A 250 1.60 -17.94 3.56
N CYS A 251 1.34 -18.26 2.30
CA CYS A 251 2.31 -18.60 1.26
C CYS A 251 2.14 -17.67 0.07
N ALA A 252 3.23 -17.22 -0.55
CA ALA A 252 3.15 -16.30 -1.69
C ALA A 252 3.69 -16.90 -2.99
N GLY A 253 3.10 -16.46 -4.11
CA GLY A 253 3.66 -16.72 -5.43
C GLY A 253 5.07 -16.13 -5.54
N ILE A 254 5.25 -14.91 -5.00
CA ILE A 254 6.55 -14.29 -4.77
C ILE A 254 6.61 -13.79 -3.32
N TYR A 255 7.50 -14.38 -2.53
CA TYR A 255 7.73 -14.00 -1.14
C TYR A 255 9.08 -13.30 -1.00
N VAL A 256 9.07 -12.07 -0.47
CA VAL A 256 10.26 -11.29 -0.16
C VAL A 256 10.34 -11.14 1.36
N PHE A 257 11.36 -11.75 1.96
CA PHE A 257 11.49 -11.80 3.41
C PHE A 257 12.90 -11.45 3.87
N ASP A 258 13.01 -10.34 4.60
CA ASP A 258 14.19 -10.01 5.38
C ASP A 258 14.03 -10.45 6.85
N ARG A 259 15.14 -10.82 7.49
CA ARG A 259 15.14 -11.12 8.93
C ARG A 259 14.79 -9.84 9.69
N TRP A 260 13.88 -9.94 10.66
CA TRP A 260 13.62 -8.84 11.58
C TRP A 260 14.92 -8.40 12.30
N VAL A 261 15.28 -7.13 12.12
CA VAL A 261 16.37 -6.48 12.84
C VAL A 261 15.76 -5.42 13.75
N SER A 262 16.00 -5.51 15.06
CA SER A 262 15.54 -4.49 16.00
C SER A 262 16.01 -3.10 15.55
N PRO A 263 15.12 -2.08 15.48
CA PRO A 263 15.49 -0.77 14.95
C PRO A 263 16.56 -0.04 15.79
N ALA A 264 16.76 -0.44 17.04
CA ALA A 264 17.85 0.06 17.89
C ALA A 264 19.24 -0.47 17.48
N SER A 265 19.27 -1.41 16.53
CA SER A 265 20.46 -2.14 16.10
C SER A 265 20.87 -1.82 14.67
N ILE A 266 20.17 -0.92 13.96
CA ILE A 266 20.39 -0.60 12.53
C ILE A 266 21.89 -0.45 12.27
N PRO A 267 22.57 -1.46 11.72
CA PRO A 267 23.91 -1.30 11.23
C PRO A 267 23.81 -0.53 9.92
N ASP A 268 24.88 0.12 9.48
CA ASP A 268 24.98 0.74 8.15
C ASP A 268 24.79 -0.26 6.97
N ALA A 269 24.52 -1.54 7.26
CA ALA A 269 24.18 -2.57 6.30
C ALA A 269 22.67 -2.60 6.06
N LEU A 270 22.23 -1.94 4.98
CA LEU A 270 20.89 -2.04 4.44
C LEU A 270 20.59 -3.51 4.07
N GLY A 271 19.44 -4.04 4.50
CA GLY A 271 18.95 -5.36 4.12
C GLY A 271 18.24 -5.37 2.76
N ILE A 272 17.20 -6.20 2.62
CA ILE A 272 16.53 -6.47 1.33
C ILE A 272 15.83 -5.21 0.80
N ARG A 273 16.20 -4.79 -0.42
CA ARG A 273 15.75 -3.56 -1.08
C ARG A 273 15.96 -3.63 -2.59
N GLN A 274 15.34 -2.71 -3.32
CA GLN A 274 15.47 -2.63 -4.78
C GLN A 274 15.09 -3.94 -5.44
N ILE A 275 13.96 -4.48 -5.03
CA ILE A 275 13.33 -5.62 -5.66
C ILE A 275 12.34 -5.08 -6.69
N VAL A 276 12.52 -5.50 -7.95
CA VAL A 276 11.63 -5.19 -9.06
C VAL A 276 10.83 -6.45 -9.39
N ILE A 277 9.52 -6.41 -9.19
CA ILE A 277 8.60 -7.49 -9.54
C ILE A 277 7.73 -6.97 -10.67
N GLN A 278 7.98 -7.42 -11.91
CA GLN A 278 7.28 -6.87 -13.06
C GLN A 278 6.85 -7.86 -14.12
N ARG A 279 5.71 -7.59 -14.77
CA ARG A 279 5.23 -8.40 -15.90
C ARG A 279 5.11 -9.90 -15.59
N ASN A 280 4.78 -10.26 -14.36
CA ASN A 280 4.54 -11.65 -13.97
C ASN A 280 3.04 -11.97 -14.02
N ARG A 281 2.71 -13.22 -14.32
CA ARG A 281 1.41 -13.83 -14.00
C ARG A 281 1.57 -14.62 -12.71
N ILE A 282 0.77 -14.30 -11.71
CA ILE A 282 0.80 -14.93 -10.39
C ILE A 282 -0.63 -15.38 -10.10
N HIS A 283 -0.89 -16.67 -10.24
CA HIS A 283 -2.27 -17.13 -10.29
C HIS A 283 -2.50 -18.54 -9.79
N ASP A 284 -3.75 -18.84 -9.46
CA ASP A 284 -4.20 -20.20 -9.11
C ASP A 284 -3.33 -20.82 -8.00
N PRO A 285 -3.34 -20.27 -6.78
CA PRO A 285 -2.67 -20.91 -5.65
C PRO A 285 -3.25 -22.31 -5.41
N HIS A 286 -2.46 -23.17 -4.76
CA HIS A 286 -2.80 -24.57 -4.54
C HIS A 286 -4.01 -24.76 -3.62
N TYR A 287 -4.12 -23.91 -2.60
CA TYR A 287 -5.21 -23.87 -1.64
C TYR A 287 -5.93 -22.52 -1.69
N ASP A 288 -7.15 -22.48 -1.16
CA ASP A 288 -7.92 -21.25 -1.00
C ASP A 288 -7.57 -20.54 0.32
N SER A 289 -7.99 -19.29 0.47
CA SER A 289 -8.12 -18.61 1.77
C SER A 289 -9.58 -18.66 2.22
N ASN A 290 -9.84 -18.68 3.53
CA ASN A 290 -11.20 -18.39 3.99
C ASN A 290 -11.61 -16.97 3.55
N ASN A 291 -12.90 -16.79 3.26
CA ASN A 291 -13.47 -15.45 3.13
C ASN A 291 -13.89 -14.90 4.52
N TRP A 292 -14.28 -13.62 4.58
CA TRP A 292 -14.65 -12.94 5.82
C TRP A 292 -15.94 -13.44 6.48
N CYS A 293 -16.68 -14.32 5.81
CA CYS A 293 -17.87 -14.98 6.36
C CYS A 293 -17.64 -16.40 6.86
N GLU A 294 -16.46 -16.94 6.59
CA GLU A 294 -16.07 -18.28 6.99
C GLU A 294 -15.23 -18.23 8.26
N TYR A 295 -15.71 -18.90 9.29
CA TYR A 295 -14.97 -19.00 10.56
C TYR A 295 -13.76 -19.92 10.39
N ASN A 296 -12.59 -19.32 10.54
CA ASN A 296 -11.30 -19.97 10.54
C ASN A 296 -10.72 -20.10 11.96
N GLN A 297 -10.97 -21.26 12.58
CA GLN A 297 -10.44 -21.60 13.91
C GLN A 297 -8.91 -21.56 14.02
N ASP A 298 -8.22 -21.61 12.87
CA ASP A 298 -6.77 -21.68 12.79
C ASP A 298 -6.12 -20.28 12.85
N ASN A 299 -6.88 -19.21 12.68
CA ASN A 299 -6.40 -17.85 12.93
C ASN A 299 -6.59 -17.50 14.42
N PRO A 300 -5.50 -17.46 15.23
CA PRO A 300 -5.61 -17.24 16.67
C PRO A 300 -5.84 -15.77 17.03
N TRP A 301 -5.72 -14.85 16.07
CA TRP A 301 -5.83 -13.40 16.29
C TRP A 301 -7.22 -12.88 15.94
N ASP A 302 -7.72 -13.30 14.78
CA ASP A 302 -9.06 -13.01 14.30
C ASP A 302 -9.56 -14.19 13.46
N PRO A 303 -10.42 -15.07 14.02
CA PRO A 303 -10.97 -16.22 13.31
C PRO A 303 -11.74 -15.87 12.03
N CYS A 304 -12.00 -14.60 11.76
CA CYS A 304 -12.78 -14.15 10.61
C CYS A 304 -11.94 -13.46 9.54
N HIS A 305 -10.72 -13.09 9.89
CA HIS A 305 -9.77 -12.56 8.93
C HIS A 305 -9.32 -13.67 7.97
N PRO A 306 -9.36 -13.44 6.65
CA PRO A 306 -8.78 -14.34 5.66
C PRO A 306 -7.34 -14.73 6.02
N LEU A 307 -7.06 -16.02 5.99
CA LEU A 307 -5.74 -16.59 6.21
C LEU A 307 -5.52 -17.65 5.13
N GLY A 308 -4.45 -17.48 4.35
CA GLY A 308 -4.21 -18.30 3.17
C GLY A 308 -3.20 -17.65 2.23
N PRO A 309 -3.17 -18.07 0.95
CA PRO A 309 -2.13 -17.65 0.03
C PRO A 309 -2.23 -16.18 -0.38
N LEU A 310 -1.08 -15.58 -0.63
CA LEU A 310 -0.94 -14.23 -1.17
C LEU A 310 -0.38 -14.28 -2.60
N GLY A 311 -0.68 -13.26 -3.41
CA GLY A 311 -0.02 -13.10 -4.71
C GLY A 311 1.47 -12.77 -4.53
N ILE A 312 1.73 -11.60 -3.95
CA ILE A 312 3.06 -11.10 -3.58
C ILE A 312 3.03 -10.76 -2.10
N GLU A 313 4.05 -11.19 -1.36
CA GLU A 313 4.20 -10.83 0.05
C GLU A 313 5.59 -10.23 0.30
N ILE A 314 5.65 -9.07 0.96
CA ILE A 314 6.91 -8.39 1.29
C ILE A 314 6.96 -8.04 2.77
N ILE A 315 7.86 -8.71 3.49
CA ILE A 315 8.05 -8.54 4.93
C ILE A 315 9.41 -7.94 5.26
N ASN A 316 9.40 -6.94 6.15
CA ASN A 316 10.58 -6.21 6.62
C ASN A 316 11.47 -5.60 5.51
N PRO A 317 10.93 -5.05 4.39
CA PRO A 317 11.76 -4.46 3.35
C PRO A 317 12.44 -3.17 3.82
N TRP A 318 13.66 -2.94 3.34
CA TRP A 318 14.36 -1.65 3.49
C TRP A 318 13.90 -0.58 2.49
N GLY A 319 13.00 -0.96 1.58
CA GLY A 319 12.32 -0.08 0.63
C GLY A 319 12.98 0.02 -0.74
N ASN A 320 12.63 1.06 -1.48
CA ASN A 320 13.00 1.36 -2.84
C ASN A 320 12.65 0.20 -3.79
N ASN A 321 11.49 -0.43 -3.59
CA ASN A 321 11.01 -1.57 -4.38
C ASN A 321 10.05 -1.09 -5.47
N VAL A 322 9.91 -1.86 -6.55
CA VAL A 322 8.97 -1.55 -7.64
C VAL A 322 8.15 -2.78 -8.00
N ILE A 323 6.84 -2.70 -7.85
CA ILE A 323 5.89 -3.76 -8.17
C ILE A 323 4.97 -3.26 -9.27
N ARG A 324 5.17 -3.71 -10.51
CA ARG A 324 4.44 -3.15 -11.65
C ARG A 324 4.07 -4.10 -12.76
N TYR A 325 2.96 -3.83 -13.43
CA TYR A 325 2.56 -4.56 -14.64
C TYR A 325 2.33 -6.06 -14.41
N ASN A 326 2.07 -6.49 -13.16
CA ASN A 326 1.77 -7.88 -12.85
C ASN A 326 0.26 -8.16 -13.01
N GLU A 327 -0.07 -9.40 -13.36
CA GLU A 327 -1.43 -9.94 -13.31
C GLU A 327 -1.52 -10.92 -12.13
N ILE A 328 -2.37 -10.62 -11.14
CA ILE A 328 -2.59 -11.43 -9.94
C ILE A 328 -4.06 -11.86 -9.92
N TYR A 329 -4.36 -13.16 -10.02
CA TYR A 329 -5.74 -13.63 -10.21
C TYR A 329 -5.98 -15.10 -9.87
N SER A 330 -7.24 -15.50 -9.79
CA SER A 330 -7.62 -16.91 -9.63
C SER A 330 -8.70 -17.31 -10.64
N ASP A 331 -8.40 -18.33 -11.44
CA ASP A 331 -9.33 -19.00 -12.36
C ASP A 331 -9.77 -20.38 -11.81
N ASN A 332 -9.05 -20.93 -10.81
CA ASN A 332 -9.34 -22.23 -10.20
C ASN A 332 -10.34 -22.16 -9.03
N GLY A 333 -10.69 -20.96 -8.57
CA GLY A 333 -11.62 -20.74 -7.45
C GLY A 333 -10.93 -20.64 -6.08
N ASN A 334 -9.62 -20.83 -6.01
CA ASN A 334 -8.83 -20.61 -4.81
C ASN A 334 -8.35 -19.16 -4.80
N TYR A 335 -8.96 -18.33 -3.96
CA TYR A 335 -8.73 -16.89 -3.91
C TYR A 335 -7.64 -16.55 -2.88
N PHE A 336 -7.08 -15.35 -3.04
CA PHE A 336 -6.01 -14.88 -2.16
C PHE A 336 -6.57 -14.32 -0.86
N THR A 337 -5.76 -14.35 0.19
CA THR A 337 -5.91 -13.42 1.32
C THR A 337 -5.70 -12.00 0.83
N ASP A 338 -4.49 -11.71 0.33
CA ASP A 338 -4.13 -10.43 -0.29
C ASP A 338 -3.51 -10.60 -1.67
N GLY A 339 -3.74 -9.62 -2.55
CA GLY A 339 -3.06 -9.57 -3.85
C GLY A 339 -1.58 -9.24 -3.68
N ILE A 340 -1.32 -8.13 -3.00
CA ILE A 340 0.02 -7.67 -2.61
C ILE A 340 -0.05 -7.32 -1.13
N GLY A 341 0.54 -8.14 -0.26
CA GLY A 341 0.43 -8.02 1.20
C GLY A 341 1.78 -7.91 1.93
N GLY A 342 1.72 -7.74 3.24
CA GLY A 342 2.81 -7.93 4.18
C GLY A 342 2.44 -7.58 5.62
N LEU A 343 2.86 -8.39 6.58
CA LEU A 343 2.34 -8.40 7.97
C LEU A 343 2.46 -7.12 8.83
N ASP A 344 3.55 -6.35 8.72
CA ASP A 344 3.91 -5.34 9.73
C ASP A 344 3.18 -3.99 9.52
N ASN A 345 1.84 -4.02 9.58
CA ASN A 345 0.90 -2.94 9.25
C ASN A 345 1.09 -1.67 10.13
N TYR A 346 1.45 -1.88 11.41
CA TYR A 346 1.71 -0.80 12.36
C TYR A 346 3.21 -0.68 12.65
N SER A 347 3.99 -0.31 11.63
CA SER A 347 5.44 -0.23 11.72
C SER A 347 6.05 0.91 10.90
N TYR A 348 7.37 1.09 10.99
CA TYR A 348 8.14 1.99 10.11
C TYR A 348 8.69 1.30 8.86
N PHE A 349 8.46 -0.01 8.73
CA PHE A 349 9.10 -0.87 7.73
C PHE A 349 8.09 -1.75 6.97
N GLY A 350 6.79 -1.51 7.15
CA GLY A 350 5.71 -2.27 6.49
C GLY A 350 5.76 -2.21 4.97
N CYS A 351 5.02 -3.10 4.33
CA CYS A 351 4.97 -3.24 2.87
C CYS A 351 4.55 -1.92 2.20
N PRO A 352 5.18 -1.50 1.08
CA PRO A 352 6.33 -2.10 0.36
C PRO A 352 7.71 -1.65 0.86
N GLY A 353 7.77 -0.90 1.97
CA GLY A 353 8.93 -0.16 2.43
C GLY A 353 9.05 1.22 1.75
N ARG A 354 9.78 2.14 2.38
CA ARG A 354 9.95 3.53 1.90
C ARG A 354 10.39 3.64 0.44
N ASP A 355 10.10 4.75 -0.21
CA ASP A 355 10.57 5.09 -1.56
C ASP A 355 10.18 4.08 -2.65
N SER A 356 9.11 3.30 -2.43
CA SER A 356 8.69 2.23 -3.34
C SER A 356 7.49 2.61 -4.20
N ASP A 357 7.38 1.95 -5.36
CA ASP A 357 6.33 2.16 -6.36
C ASP A 357 5.49 0.90 -6.56
N ILE A 358 4.16 1.02 -6.55
CA ILE A 358 3.23 -0.05 -6.91
C ILE A 358 2.30 0.45 -8.01
N HIS A 359 2.47 0.00 -9.25
CA HIS A 359 1.72 0.61 -10.35
C HIS A 359 1.42 -0.26 -11.56
N GLY A 360 0.32 0.04 -12.25
CA GLY A 360 -0.02 -0.65 -13.50
C GLY A 360 -0.34 -2.13 -13.34
N ASN A 361 -0.60 -2.62 -12.12
CA ASN A 361 -0.96 -4.01 -11.88
C ASN A 361 -2.46 -4.24 -12.17
N TRP A 362 -2.81 -5.48 -12.53
CA TRP A 362 -4.19 -5.96 -12.65
C TRP A 362 -4.40 -7.07 -11.61
N ILE A 363 -5.26 -6.82 -10.62
CA ILE A 363 -5.41 -7.66 -9.42
C ILE A 363 -6.87 -8.08 -9.30
N ALA A 364 -7.13 -9.36 -9.09
CA ALA A 364 -8.49 -9.84 -8.87
C ALA A 364 -8.55 -11.07 -7.95
N ASN A 365 -9.76 -11.35 -7.46
CA ASN A 365 -10.08 -12.55 -6.68
C ASN A 365 -9.36 -12.60 -5.32
N VAL A 366 -9.54 -11.55 -4.52
CA VAL A 366 -8.86 -11.34 -3.24
C VAL A 366 -9.90 -11.17 -2.13
N TRP A 367 -9.76 -11.86 -1.01
CA TRP A 367 -10.73 -11.77 0.08
C TRP A 367 -10.50 -10.59 1.02
N ASP A 368 -9.27 -10.11 1.19
CA ASP A 368 -8.98 -8.90 1.95
C ASP A 368 -8.46 -7.77 1.03
N ASP A 369 -7.16 -7.50 0.99
CA ASP A 369 -6.62 -6.32 0.33
C ASP A 369 -5.98 -6.62 -1.03
N ALA A 370 -6.42 -5.92 -2.08
CA ALA A 370 -5.73 -5.99 -3.36
C ALA A 370 -4.27 -5.50 -3.24
N ILE A 371 -4.05 -4.43 -2.46
CA ILE A 371 -2.74 -3.84 -2.18
C ILE A 371 -2.67 -3.36 -0.73
N GLU A 372 -1.79 -3.94 0.07
CA GLU A 372 -1.28 -3.38 1.31
C GLU A 372 -0.09 -2.46 1.04
N ALA A 373 -0.31 -1.15 1.27
CA ALA A 373 0.74 -0.14 1.39
C ALA A 373 0.67 0.42 2.81
N GLU A 374 1.08 -0.38 3.79
CA GLU A 374 0.85 -0.15 5.21
C GLU A 374 2.14 0.10 6.01
N GLY A 375 2.02 0.75 7.16
CA GLY A 375 3.15 1.09 8.02
C GLY A 375 3.95 2.31 7.56
N GLY A 376 5.21 2.10 7.16
CA GLY A 376 6.20 3.19 7.09
C GLY A 376 5.82 4.29 6.09
N ASN A 377 5.53 3.89 4.85
CA ASN A 377 4.98 4.74 3.79
C ASN A 377 5.71 6.06 3.48
N ALA A 378 7.00 6.18 3.81
CA ALA A 378 7.75 7.38 3.42
C ALA A 378 8.02 7.38 1.91
N ASN A 379 7.44 8.33 1.16
CA ASN A 379 7.54 8.40 -0.29
C ASN A 379 7.10 7.12 -1.02
N VAL A 380 6.11 6.41 -0.47
CA VAL A 380 5.47 5.28 -1.17
C VAL A 380 4.45 5.82 -2.17
N ARG A 381 4.39 5.22 -3.36
CA ARG A 381 3.63 5.72 -4.50
C ARG A 381 2.85 4.59 -5.17
N VAL A 382 1.53 4.68 -5.14
CA VAL A 382 0.61 3.65 -5.64
C VAL A 382 -0.28 4.23 -6.73
N TRP A 383 -0.12 3.82 -7.99
CA TRP A 383 -0.88 4.43 -9.07
C TRP A 383 -1.25 3.56 -10.26
N GLY A 384 -2.32 3.90 -10.95
CA GLY A 384 -2.66 3.25 -12.21
C GLY A 384 -2.89 1.75 -12.08
N ASN A 385 -3.25 1.24 -10.90
CA ASN A 385 -3.61 -0.16 -10.71
C ASN A 385 -5.11 -0.36 -11.00
N TYR A 386 -5.47 -1.56 -11.42
CA TYR A 386 -6.86 -2.01 -11.53
C TYR A 386 -7.09 -3.16 -10.57
N ALA A 387 -8.14 -3.06 -9.74
CA ALA A 387 -8.59 -4.14 -8.89
C ALA A 387 -10.07 -4.49 -9.13
N ASP A 388 -10.39 -5.79 -9.07
CA ASP A 388 -11.74 -6.30 -9.24
C ASP A 388 -11.98 -7.52 -8.33
N ARG A 389 -13.14 -7.56 -7.66
CA ARG A 389 -13.49 -8.62 -6.70
C ARG A 389 -12.49 -8.72 -5.55
N THR A 390 -12.37 -7.61 -4.82
CA THR A 390 -11.48 -7.46 -3.66
C THR A 390 -12.25 -6.80 -2.51
N LEU A 391 -12.12 -7.24 -1.25
CA LEU A 391 -12.79 -6.52 -0.16
C LEU A 391 -12.28 -5.08 -0.08
N THR A 392 -10.96 -4.91 -0.01
CA THR A 392 -10.30 -3.60 -0.02
C THR A 392 -9.54 -3.42 -1.33
N GLY A 393 -9.71 -2.28 -1.99
CA GLY A 393 -8.87 -1.90 -3.12
C GLY A 393 -7.42 -1.63 -2.71
N ILE A 394 -7.20 -0.67 -1.81
CA ILE A 394 -5.88 -0.29 -1.29
C ILE A 394 -5.97 -0.13 0.23
N ALA A 395 -4.96 -0.58 0.95
CA ALA A 395 -4.88 -0.49 2.39
C ALA A 395 -3.66 0.30 2.85
N CYS A 396 -3.84 1.15 3.87
CA CYS A 396 -2.79 2.00 4.44
C CYS A 396 -2.85 2.15 5.98
N ALA A 397 -3.26 1.10 6.69
CA ALA A 397 -3.37 0.97 8.14
C ALA A 397 -2.03 0.63 8.81
N ALA A 398 -1.23 1.56 9.33
CA ALA A 398 -1.37 3.00 9.34
C ALA A 398 -0.22 3.62 8.53
N THR A 399 -0.44 4.74 7.85
CA THR A 399 0.67 5.56 7.34
C THR A 399 1.38 6.24 8.51
N ALA A 400 2.43 5.60 9.02
CA ALA A 400 3.20 6.04 10.18
C ALA A 400 4.13 7.20 9.86
N THR A 401 4.80 7.17 8.69
CA THR A 401 5.80 8.18 8.34
C THR A 401 5.34 9.12 7.23
N GLY A 402 4.96 8.60 6.07
CA GLY A 402 4.53 9.43 4.93
C GLY A 402 5.65 10.28 4.28
N PRO A 403 5.36 10.96 3.17
CA PRO A 403 4.07 10.98 2.50
C PRO A 403 3.79 9.71 1.68
N LEU A 404 2.56 9.19 1.74
CA LEU A 404 2.00 8.19 0.84
C LEU A 404 1.25 8.88 -0.29
N TYR A 405 1.39 8.40 -1.51
CA TYR A 405 0.67 8.91 -2.69
C TYR A 405 -0.15 7.79 -3.33
N ILE A 406 -1.46 8.01 -3.48
CA ILE A 406 -2.39 7.07 -4.11
C ILE A 406 -3.12 7.82 -5.23
N TRP A 407 -2.85 7.50 -6.50
CA TRP A 407 -3.50 8.20 -7.60
C TRP A 407 -3.82 7.39 -8.84
N ARG A 408 -4.87 7.77 -9.57
CA ARG A 408 -5.27 7.12 -10.84
C ARG A 408 -5.48 5.61 -10.76
N ASN A 409 -5.78 5.08 -9.57
CA ASN A 409 -6.19 3.68 -9.43
C ASN A 409 -7.68 3.55 -9.75
N VAL A 410 -8.07 2.38 -10.26
CA VAL A 410 -9.45 2.04 -10.58
C VAL A 410 -9.84 0.79 -9.82
N ILE A 411 -10.89 0.87 -9.00
CA ILE A 411 -11.47 -0.27 -8.30
C ILE A 411 -12.87 -0.51 -8.85
N ASP A 412 -13.10 -1.70 -9.41
CA ASP A 412 -14.36 -2.06 -10.06
C ASP A 412 -15.39 -2.59 -9.05
N ARG A 413 -15.27 -3.87 -8.67
CA ARG A 413 -16.16 -4.52 -7.70
C ARG A 413 -15.43 -4.84 -6.42
N SER A 414 -16.15 -4.77 -5.32
CA SER A 414 -15.67 -5.23 -4.03
C SER A 414 -16.44 -6.46 -3.56
N ASP A 415 -15.72 -7.46 -3.06
CA ASP A 415 -16.29 -8.73 -2.59
C ASP A 415 -15.67 -9.11 -1.23
N LYS A 416 -16.52 -9.33 -0.24
CA LYS A 416 -16.25 -9.90 1.09
C LYS A 416 -16.40 -11.44 1.09
N TYR A 417 -17.25 -11.99 0.22
CA TYR A 417 -17.52 -13.43 0.04
C TYR A 417 -18.20 -13.74 -1.33
N ASP A 418 -18.27 -15.01 -1.78
CA ASP A 418 -18.93 -15.38 -3.05
C ASP A 418 -20.47 -15.43 -2.95
N VAL A 419 -21.15 -14.60 -3.74
CA VAL A 419 -22.62 -14.51 -3.86
C VAL A 419 -23.30 -15.70 -4.57
N GLY A 420 -22.54 -16.63 -5.16
CA GLY A 420 -23.09 -17.88 -5.74
C GLY A 420 -23.81 -18.80 -4.73
N THR A 421 -23.70 -18.50 -3.44
CA THR A 421 -24.22 -19.27 -2.30
C THR A 421 -25.51 -18.69 -1.70
N LEU A 422 -26.16 -17.70 -2.32
CA LEU A 422 -27.38 -17.09 -1.75
C LEU A 422 -28.52 -18.10 -1.48
N ASP A 423 -28.62 -19.18 -2.26
CA ASP A 423 -29.56 -20.29 -2.00
C ASP A 423 -29.12 -21.17 -0.80
N ASP A 424 -27.84 -21.22 -0.47
CA ASP A 424 -27.30 -21.86 0.74
C ASP A 424 -27.47 -20.97 1.99
N ILE A 425 -27.40 -19.64 1.83
CA ILE A 425 -27.61 -18.64 2.90
C ILE A 425 -29.09 -18.57 3.31
N ALA A 426 -30.04 -18.84 2.40
CA ALA A 426 -31.46 -18.92 2.75
C ALA A 426 -31.81 -20.09 3.69
N GLY A 427 -30.90 -21.05 3.88
CA GLY A 427 -31.09 -22.23 4.73
C GLY A 427 -30.10 -22.37 5.88
N ALA A 428 -28.97 -21.66 5.86
CA ALA A 428 -27.94 -21.70 6.89
C ALA A 428 -27.92 -20.40 7.71
N ASP A 429 -27.72 -20.53 9.02
CA ASP A 429 -27.37 -19.42 9.89
C ASP A 429 -26.22 -18.61 9.25
N ALA A 430 -26.54 -17.35 8.91
CA ALA A 430 -25.72 -16.41 8.16
C ALA A 430 -24.29 -16.28 8.69
N CYS A 431 -23.30 -16.21 7.80
CA CYS A 431 -21.95 -15.70 8.05
C CYS A 431 -21.46 -15.97 9.49
N SER A 432 -21.00 -17.20 9.78
CA SER A 432 -20.73 -17.71 11.14
C SER A 432 -19.75 -16.88 11.98
N CYS A 433 -19.01 -15.99 11.32
CA CYS A 433 -18.10 -15.03 11.90
C CYS A 433 -18.75 -13.76 12.46
N MET A 434 -20.07 -13.62 12.32
CA MET A 434 -20.81 -12.41 12.65
C MET A 434 -21.75 -12.54 13.85
N GLU A 435 -21.27 -13.13 14.95
CA GLU A 435 -21.72 -12.69 16.27
C GLU A 435 -20.79 -11.54 16.70
N ASP A 436 -21.31 -10.34 16.95
CA ASP A 436 -20.49 -9.32 17.61
C ASP A 436 -19.99 -9.85 18.97
N PHE A 437 -18.98 -9.20 19.58
CA PHE A 437 -18.43 -9.54 20.91
C PHE A 437 -19.49 -9.69 22.05
N TRP A 438 -20.77 -9.45 21.75
CA TRP A 438 -21.95 -9.50 22.59
C TRP A 438 -23.00 -10.56 22.19
N GLY A 439 -22.78 -11.35 21.13
CA GLY A 439 -23.65 -12.47 20.73
C GLY A 439 -24.87 -12.07 19.89
N ASN A 440 -24.85 -10.93 19.20
CA ASN A 440 -25.87 -10.59 18.22
C ASN A 440 -25.40 -10.92 16.79
N PRO A 441 -26.25 -11.59 15.99
CA PRO A 441 -25.99 -11.80 14.58
C PRO A 441 -25.94 -10.45 13.86
N ARG A 442 -24.83 -10.13 13.20
CA ARG A 442 -24.77 -9.02 12.24
C ARG A 442 -25.03 -9.58 10.84
N PRO A 443 -26.15 -9.26 10.19
CA PRO A 443 -26.32 -9.52 8.77
C PRO A 443 -25.71 -8.35 7.98
N GLU A 444 -24.39 -8.17 8.05
CA GLU A 444 -23.67 -7.34 7.08
C GLU A 444 -23.59 -8.11 5.74
N VAL A 445 -24.03 -7.48 4.65
CA VAL A 445 -23.96 -8.03 3.28
C VAL A 445 -22.53 -7.97 2.72
N ASN A 446 -22.33 -8.58 1.56
CA ASN A 446 -21.11 -8.51 0.74
C ASN A 446 -20.76 -7.03 0.47
N ALA A 447 -19.83 -6.49 1.25
CA ALA A 447 -19.61 -5.06 1.46
C ALA A 447 -18.12 -4.79 1.47
N GLY A 448 -17.59 -4.01 0.53
CA GLY A 448 -16.16 -3.65 0.53
C GLY A 448 -15.87 -2.17 0.31
N ARG A 449 -14.58 -1.84 0.22
CA ARG A 449 -14.05 -0.48 0.35
C ARG A 449 -12.96 -0.18 -0.68
N PHE A 450 -12.87 1.08 -1.13
CA PHE A 450 -11.74 1.50 -1.97
C PHE A 450 -10.45 1.68 -1.16
N LEU A 451 -10.50 2.37 -0.02
CA LEU A 451 -9.33 2.59 0.84
C LEU A 451 -9.61 2.12 2.28
N LYS A 452 -8.81 1.18 2.79
CA LYS A 452 -8.70 0.86 4.23
C LYS A 452 -7.67 1.77 4.86
N THR A 453 -8.04 2.45 5.94
CA THR A 453 -7.10 3.20 6.76
C THR A 453 -7.42 3.00 8.24
N THR A 454 -6.39 2.83 9.06
CA THR A 454 -6.53 2.83 10.51
C THR A 454 -5.34 3.52 11.14
N THR A 455 -5.51 3.93 12.39
CA THR A 455 -4.42 4.36 13.27
C THR A 455 -4.47 3.51 14.51
N LYS A 456 -3.34 3.00 15.00
CA LYS A 456 -3.32 2.19 16.22
C LYS A 456 -2.76 3.00 17.37
N GLY A 457 -3.49 3.11 18.47
CA GLY A 457 -3.05 3.77 19.71
C GLY A 457 -4.04 3.47 20.84
N VAL A 458 -3.54 3.19 22.05
CA VAL A 458 -4.40 2.84 23.19
C VAL A 458 -4.95 4.13 23.81
N ASP A 459 -6.14 4.55 23.41
CA ASP A 459 -6.87 5.60 24.13
C ASP A 459 -8.26 5.12 24.57
N HIS A 460 -8.32 3.87 25.03
CA HIS A 460 -9.54 3.32 25.64
C HIS A 460 -9.88 3.95 27.00
N ASP A 461 -8.94 4.69 27.61
CA ASP A 461 -9.03 5.11 29.01
C ASP A 461 -9.13 6.63 29.23
N GLY A 462 -9.06 7.46 28.18
CA GLY A 462 -9.15 8.92 28.29
C GLY A 462 -8.05 9.56 29.16
N ASN A 463 -6.92 8.87 29.34
CA ASN A 463 -5.81 9.30 30.19
C ASN A 463 -4.69 10.04 29.43
N GLY A 464 -4.81 10.20 28.10
CA GLY A 464 -3.94 11.07 27.31
C GLY A 464 -2.48 10.61 27.21
N THR A 465 -2.21 9.31 27.39
CA THR A 465 -0.89 8.73 27.18
C THR A 465 -0.81 8.08 25.80
N LEU A 466 -0.11 8.73 24.85
CA LEU A 466 0.14 8.28 23.46
C LEU A 466 1.10 7.07 23.36
N ASP A 467 1.02 6.13 24.30
CA ASP A 467 1.86 4.94 24.25
C ASP A 467 1.44 4.09 23.04
N ASN A 468 2.34 4.00 22.05
CA ASN A 468 2.25 3.20 20.82
C ASN A 468 1.25 3.70 19.76
N TYR A 469 1.23 5.02 19.47
CA TYR A 469 0.48 5.60 18.35
C TYR A 469 1.17 5.38 16.98
N TRP A 470 0.42 4.84 16.01
CA TRP A 470 0.80 4.63 14.61
C TRP A 470 -0.19 5.37 13.70
N GLY A 471 0.29 6.37 12.93
CA GLY A 471 -0.55 7.20 12.05
C GLY A 471 -0.01 8.61 11.81
N SER A 472 -0.85 9.47 11.23
CA SER A 472 -0.62 10.90 10.95
C SER A 472 0.53 11.23 9.98
N GLY A 473 1.15 10.24 9.34
CA GLY A 473 1.97 10.51 8.16
C GLY A 473 1.09 11.04 7.03
N ARG A 474 1.61 11.95 6.21
CA ARG A 474 0.80 12.57 5.15
C ARG A 474 0.34 11.53 4.13
N VAL A 475 -0.91 11.63 3.68
CA VAL A 475 -1.46 10.81 2.59
C VAL A 475 -2.06 11.72 1.53
N TYR A 476 -1.70 11.52 0.27
CA TYR A 476 -2.29 12.18 -0.88
C TYR A 476 -3.17 11.17 -1.63
N LEU A 477 -4.47 11.43 -1.71
CA LEU A 477 -5.42 10.61 -2.45
C LEU A 477 -5.97 11.43 -3.62
N LEU A 478 -5.50 11.16 -4.84
CA LEU A 478 -5.69 12.04 -5.99
C LEU A 478 -6.23 11.27 -7.21
N HIS A 479 -7.25 11.74 -7.91
CA HIS A 479 -7.64 11.14 -9.20
C HIS A 479 -7.97 9.63 -9.18
N ASN A 480 -8.48 9.05 -8.11
CA ASN A 480 -8.87 7.64 -8.13
C ASN A 480 -10.32 7.47 -8.59
N THR A 481 -10.67 6.30 -9.12
CA THR A 481 -12.03 5.99 -9.57
C THR A 481 -12.52 4.70 -8.94
N VAL A 482 -13.69 4.76 -8.31
CA VAL A 482 -14.44 3.62 -7.78
C VAL A 482 -15.73 3.52 -8.59
N LEU A 483 -16.04 2.34 -9.14
CA LEU A 483 -17.17 2.17 -10.07
C LEU A 483 -18.41 1.51 -9.45
N GLN A 484 -18.24 0.70 -8.39
CA GLN A 484 -19.27 0.04 -7.56
C GLN A 484 -20.69 0.11 -8.14
N ARG A 485 -20.96 -0.82 -9.07
CA ARG A 485 -22.04 -0.75 -10.06
C ARG A 485 -23.41 -1.09 -9.47
N GLU A 486 -24.44 -0.32 -9.81
CA GLU A 486 -25.83 -0.49 -9.34
C GLU A 486 -26.48 -1.86 -9.73
N ASN A 487 -25.94 -2.61 -10.70
CA ASN A 487 -26.56 -3.82 -11.28
C ASN A 487 -25.81 -5.14 -10.96
N ASP A 488 -24.98 -5.22 -9.92
CA ASP A 488 -24.61 -6.55 -9.39
C ASP A 488 -25.91 -7.23 -8.85
N PRO A 489 -26.10 -8.57 -8.92
CA PRO A 489 -27.35 -9.28 -8.66
C PRO A 489 -28.02 -9.07 -7.28
N MET A 490 -27.54 -8.15 -6.45
CA MET A 490 -28.21 -7.69 -5.24
C MET A 490 -29.40 -6.74 -5.50
N ASP A 491 -29.76 -6.53 -6.76
CA ASP A 491 -30.86 -5.65 -7.19
C ASP A 491 -32.11 -6.44 -7.62
N ASP A 492 -32.97 -6.76 -6.64
CA ASP A 492 -34.45 -6.68 -6.73
C ASP A 492 -35.20 -7.15 -5.46
N GLY A 493 -34.51 -7.79 -4.51
CA GLY A 493 -35.10 -8.26 -3.26
C GLY A 493 -34.99 -7.25 -2.12
N TRP A 494 -36.04 -6.50 -1.83
CA TRP A 494 -36.21 -5.83 -0.53
C TRP A 494 -36.33 -6.89 0.58
N ILE A 495 -35.22 -7.42 1.08
CA ILE A 495 -35.20 -8.32 2.24
C ILE A 495 -34.88 -7.49 3.49
N GLY A 496 -35.73 -6.49 3.75
CA GLY A 496 -35.74 -5.74 5.00
C GLY A 496 -37.01 -6.09 5.78
N ASN A 497 -36.87 -6.44 7.05
CA ASN A 497 -38.00 -6.57 7.97
C ASN A 497 -38.75 -5.22 8.06
N PRO A 498 -40.04 -5.13 7.71
CA PRO A 498 -40.79 -3.87 7.72
C PRO A 498 -41.02 -3.27 9.12
N TRP A 499 -40.57 -3.93 10.19
CA TRP A 499 -40.74 -3.50 11.58
C TRP A 499 -39.43 -3.12 12.28
N ASP A 500 -38.29 -3.18 11.60
CA ASP A 500 -37.01 -2.74 12.16
C ASP A 500 -36.72 -1.28 11.78
N PRO A 501 -36.53 -0.36 12.75
CA PRO A 501 -36.18 1.02 12.46
C PRO A 501 -34.77 1.22 11.88
N TRP A 502 -33.95 0.16 11.80
CA TRP A 502 -32.64 0.16 11.15
C TRP A 502 -32.71 -0.73 9.89
N PRO A 503 -32.77 -0.15 8.67
CA PRO A 503 -32.73 -0.96 7.46
C PRO A 503 -31.35 -1.63 7.39
N TYR A 504 -31.34 -2.96 7.33
CA TYR A 504 -30.14 -3.80 7.26
C TYR A 504 -29.37 -3.59 5.93
N GLU A 505 -28.62 -2.48 5.91
CA GLU A 505 -27.25 -2.22 5.49
C GLU A 505 -26.65 -2.98 4.30
N LYS A 506 -27.02 -2.57 3.07
CA LYS A 506 -26.22 -2.75 1.84
C LYS A 506 -25.10 -1.71 1.82
N ILE A 507 -23.86 -2.07 2.11
CA ILE A 507 -22.82 -1.05 2.29
C ILE A 507 -21.61 -1.38 1.43
N ASP A 508 -21.34 -0.58 0.42
CA ASP A 508 -19.97 -0.43 -0.04
C ASP A 508 -19.48 0.97 0.35
N GLN A 509 -18.18 1.14 0.64
CA GLN A 509 -17.59 2.39 1.09
C GLN A 509 -16.51 2.90 0.14
N GLY A 510 -16.38 4.22 0.00
CA GLY A 510 -15.23 4.81 -0.70
C GLY A 510 -13.97 4.70 0.16
N VAL A 511 -13.90 5.49 1.24
CA VAL A 511 -12.82 5.42 2.23
C VAL A 511 -13.40 5.00 3.57
N GLU A 512 -12.92 3.87 4.10
CA GLU A 512 -13.40 3.24 5.34
C GLU A 512 -12.31 3.18 6.41
N PHE A 513 -12.76 3.29 7.67
CA PHE A 513 -12.00 3.01 8.87
C PHE A 513 -12.18 1.56 9.34
N GLY A 514 -11.08 0.82 9.45
CA GLY A 514 -11.11 -0.58 9.89
C GLY A 514 -11.54 -0.80 11.36
N LEU A 515 -11.50 0.21 12.23
CA LEU A 515 -11.93 0.10 13.64
C LEU A 515 -12.54 1.40 14.17
N SER A 516 -13.54 1.27 15.05
CA SER A 516 -14.35 2.37 15.61
C SER A 516 -13.60 3.39 16.48
N THR A 517 -12.30 3.17 16.75
CA THR A 517 -11.45 4.02 17.61
C THR A 517 -10.28 4.67 16.87
N CYS A 518 -10.15 4.46 15.56
CA CYS A 518 -9.08 5.02 14.71
C CYS A 518 -9.38 6.45 14.22
N ARG A 519 -8.39 7.22 13.71
CA ARG A 519 -8.58 8.63 13.28
C ARG A 519 -7.88 8.94 11.95
N LEU A 520 -8.58 9.55 10.98
CA LEU A 520 -7.98 10.01 9.71
C LEU A 520 -7.37 11.37 9.98
N SER A 521 -6.06 11.48 9.80
CA SER A 521 -5.32 12.73 9.98
C SER A 521 -4.30 12.89 8.87
N ASN A 522 -4.03 14.14 8.49
CA ASN A 522 -3.03 14.52 7.49
C ASN A 522 -3.30 13.98 6.06
N PHE A 523 -4.57 13.84 5.68
CA PHE A 523 -4.96 13.51 4.30
C PHE A 523 -5.13 14.77 3.45
N VAL A 524 -4.69 14.70 2.20
CA VAL A 524 -5.00 15.65 1.13
C VAL A 524 -5.73 14.87 0.04
N VAL A 525 -7.00 15.19 -0.18
CA VAL A 525 -7.88 14.48 -1.10
C VAL A 525 -8.37 15.46 -2.18
N ARG A 526 -8.19 15.07 -3.45
CA ARG A 526 -8.53 15.88 -4.62
C ARG A 526 -8.92 15.03 -5.83
N ASN A 527 -9.89 15.50 -6.59
CA ASN A 527 -10.23 15.00 -7.92
C ASN A 527 -10.57 13.50 -7.97
N ASN A 528 -11.05 12.87 -6.90
CA ASN A 528 -11.45 11.47 -6.93
C ASN A 528 -12.91 11.31 -7.38
N LEU A 529 -13.24 10.16 -7.97
CA LEU A 529 -14.60 9.67 -8.18
C LEU A 529 -14.83 8.51 -7.21
N LEU A 530 -15.52 8.75 -6.10
CA LEU A 530 -15.73 7.76 -5.03
C LEU A 530 -17.20 7.30 -5.01
N GLN A 531 -17.54 6.45 -5.98
CA GLN A 531 -18.87 5.85 -6.07
C GLN A 531 -19.06 4.75 -5.00
N VAL A 532 -20.21 4.76 -4.35
CA VAL A 532 -20.73 3.69 -3.48
C VAL A 532 -22.05 3.14 -4.01
N VAL A 533 -22.39 1.89 -3.69
CA VAL A 533 -23.67 1.27 -4.11
C VAL A 533 -24.87 1.90 -3.38
N ASP A 534 -24.79 2.07 -2.06
CA ASP A 534 -25.84 2.74 -1.28
C ASP A 534 -25.49 4.21 -1.07
N LYS A 535 -26.20 5.09 -1.80
CA LYS A 535 -26.06 6.55 -1.75
C LYS A 535 -26.38 7.16 -0.39
N THR A 536 -27.02 6.39 0.50
CA THR A 536 -27.27 6.81 1.89
C THR A 536 -26.11 6.48 2.83
N TRP A 537 -25.12 5.71 2.37
CA TRP A 537 -23.94 5.30 3.12
C TRP A 537 -22.67 6.08 2.76
N TYR A 538 -21.57 5.88 3.48
CA TYR A 538 -20.39 6.71 3.43
C TYR A 538 -19.49 6.50 2.20
N SER A 539 -19.36 7.53 1.35
CA SER A 539 -18.23 7.62 0.39
C SER A 539 -16.94 8.03 1.11
N LEU A 540 -17.05 8.89 2.13
CA LEU A 540 -15.95 9.29 3.00
C LEU A 540 -16.44 9.23 4.46
N GLY A 541 -16.20 8.09 5.12
CA GLY A 541 -16.54 7.91 6.52
C GLY A 541 -15.45 8.48 7.42
N PHE A 542 -15.82 9.20 8.48
CA PHE A 542 -14.92 9.57 9.58
C PHE A 542 -15.60 9.26 10.91
N PRO A 543 -14.87 8.73 11.91
CA PRO A 543 -15.42 8.49 13.22
C PRO A 543 -15.86 9.84 13.81
N ARG A 544 -17.09 9.84 14.33
CA ARG A 544 -17.67 10.97 15.05
C ARG A 544 -16.96 11.09 16.41
N GLU A 545 -15.90 11.88 16.51
CA GLU A 545 -15.46 12.40 17.81
C GLU A 545 -14.53 13.61 17.70
N ASP A 546 -14.84 14.61 18.54
CA ASP A 546 -14.33 16.00 18.61
C ASP A 546 -12.87 16.13 19.11
N ALA A 547 -12.07 15.06 18.97
CA ALA A 547 -10.81 14.91 19.70
C ALA A 547 -9.55 15.15 18.86
N ALA A 548 -9.67 15.42 17.55
CA ALA A 548 -8.51 15.66 16.67
C ALA A 548 -7.79 16.97 16.99
N ILE A 549 -8.53 18.05 17.29
CA ILE A 549 -7.94 19.35 17.65
C ILE A 549 -7.34 19.32 19.06
N GLU A 550 -7.99 18.67 20.03
CA GLU A 550 -7.53 18.69 21.43
C GLU A 550 -6.16 18.02 21.64
N MET A 551 -5.73 17.16 20.71
CA MET A 551 -4.46 16.44 20.75
C MET A 551 -3.40 16.96 19.77
N GLY A 552 -3.70 18.01 18.98
CA GLY A 552 -2.74 18.66 18.09
C GLY A 552 -2.41 17.88 16.80
N PHE A 553 -3.33 17.07 16.29
CA PHE A 553 -3.14 16.37 15.01
C PHE A 553 -3.35 17.30 13.81
N GLU A 554 -2.62 17.05 12.72
CA GLU A 554 -2.78 17.77 11.46
C GLU A 554 -4.16 17.46 10.84
N PRO A 555 -4.97 18.49 10.55
CA PRO A 555 -6.30 18.33 9.96
C PRO A 555 -6.23 17.84 8.50
N ASN A 556 -7.35 17.31 8.01
CA ASN A 556 -7.47 16.87 6.62
C ASN A 556 -7.80 18.06 5.70
N ASP A 557 -7.34 17.98 4.46
CA ASP A 557 -7.64 18.89 3.35
C ASP A 557 -8.40 18.07 2.29
N ILE A 558 -9.71 18.27 2.21
CA ILE A 558 -10.61 17.49 1.36
C ILE A 558 -11.38 18.48 0.52
N ASP A 559 -11.14 18.42 -0.78
CA ASP A 559 -11.70 19.36 -1.72
C ASP A 559 -11.72 18.77 -3.13
N TYR A 560 -12.58 19.26 -4.02
CA TYR A 560 -12.67 18.84 -5.42
C TYR A 560 -12.85 17.32 -5.64
N ASP A 561 -13.52 16.59 -4.75
CA ASP A 561 -13.92 15.20 -5.02
C ASP A 561 -15.37 15.09 -5.53
N MET A 562 -15.69 13.97 -6.18
CA MET A 562 -17.05 13.65 -6.61
C MET A 562 -17.54 12.41 -5.88
N LEU A 563 -18.63 12.58 -5.13
CA LEU A 563 -19.20 11.59 -4.22
C LEU A 563 -20.68 11.37 -4.54
N ASN A 564 -21.14 10.12 -4.46
CA ASN A 564 -22.57 9.78 -4.51
C ASN A 564 -23.11 9.26 -3.17
N GLY A 565 -22.25 8.98 -2.19
CA GLY A 565 -22.58 8.62 -0.81
C GLY A 565 -22.29 9.78 0.17
N VAL A 566 -22.56 9.58 1.45
CA VAL A 566 -22.40 10.53 2.56
C VAL A 566 -20.93 10.78 2.92
N MET A 567 -20.65 12.00 3.37
CA MET A 567 -19.39 12.38 4.02
C MET A 567 -19.65 12.65 5.51
N THR A 568 -18.81 12.14 6.41
CA THR A 568 -18.94 12.41 7.87
C THR A 568 -17.71 12.99 8.54
N CYS A 569 -17.19 14.15 8.14
CA CYS A 569 -16.09 14.77 8.90
C CYS A 569 -16.55 15.52 10.17
N ALA A 570 -15.84 15.40 11.29
CA ALA A 570 -16.08 16.33 12.39
C ALA A 570 -15.73 17.75 11.90
N ALA A 571 -16.59 18.76 12.17
CA ALA A 571 -16.49 20.12 11.60
C ALA A 571 -15.16 20.85 11.94
N ASP A 572 -14.40 20.29 12.87
CA ASP A 572 -13.12 20.72 13.41
C ASP A 572 -11.92 19.91 12.87
N SER A 573 -12.15 18.78 12.22
CA SER A 573 -11.11 17.89 11.66
C SER A 573 -10.72 18.19 10.18
N CYS A 574 -11.39 19.14 9.53
CA CYS A 574 -11.16 19.56 8.14
C CYS A 574 -10.85 21.06 8.06
N THR A 575 -9.87 21.45 7.25
CA THR A 575 -9.33 22.84 7.24
C THR A 575 -10.16 23.90 6.51
N SER A 576 -11.28 23.57 5.88
CA SER A 576 -12.12 24.59 5.25
C SER A 576 -13.56 24.16 5.05
N SER A 577 -14.47 24.97 5.59
CA SER A 577 -15.82 25.21 5.06
C SER A 577 -16.68 23.98 4.73
N VAL A 578 -16.70 23.00 5.62
CA VAL A 578 -17.74 21.97 5.56
C VAL A 578 -19.02 22.54 6.17
N THR A 579 -19.99 22.87 5.33
CA THR A 579 -21.23 23.52 5.78
C THR A 579 -22.15 22.48 6.42
N LEU A 580 -22.40 22.60 7.72
CA LEU A 580 -23.48 21.90 8.40
C LEU A 580 -24.83 22.44 7.89
N ALA A 581 -25.42 21.75 6.92
CA ALA A 581 -26.87 21.79 6.76
C ALA A 581 -27.45 20.62 7.56
N ASP A 582 -28.70 20.74 8.01
CA ASP A 582 -29.37 19.85 9.00
C ASP A 582 -29.35 18.32 8.69
N ASN A 583 -28.68 17.84 7.63
CA ASN A 583 -28.61 16.44 7.20
C ASN A 583 -27.29 16.01 6.50
N GLY A 584 -26.14 16.68 6.66
CA GLY A 584 -24.86 16.21 6.10
C GLY A 584 -23.79 17.28 5.91
N LEU A 585 -22.57 16.82 5.64
CA LEU A 585 -21.35 17.61 5.46
C LEU A 585 -20.99 17.60 3.97
N TYR A 586 -20.67 18.77 3.41
CA TYR A 586 -20.29 18.95 2.01
C TYR A 586 -18.88 19.52 1.95
N GLU A 587 -18.01 18.93 1.14
CA GLU A 587 -16.75 19.59 0.79
C GLU A 587 -17.00 20.85 -0.07
N PRO A 588 -16.13 21.85 -0.04
CA PRO A 588 -16.45 23.20 -0.54
C PRO A 588 -16.58 23.29 -2.07
N HIS A 589 -15.79 22.52 -2.82
CA HIS A 589 -15.77 22.55 -4.28
C HIS A 589 -16.12 21.20 -4.93
N GLY A 590 -16.50 20.19 -4.15
CA GLY A 590 -16.86 18.87 -4.66
C GLY A 590 -18.29 18.76 -5.19
N PHE A 591 -18.54 17.68 -5.93
CA PHE A 591 -19.85 17.36 -6.50
C PHE A 591 -20.52 16.25 -5.66
N TYR A 592 -21.74 16.49 -5.19
CA TYR A 592 -22.46 15.58 -4.28
C TYR A 592 -23.86 15.22 -4.79
N SER A 593 -24.14 13.93 -4.94
CA SER A 593 -25.46 13.40 -5.33
C SER A 593 -26.18 12.75 -4.14
N ARG A 594 -27.15 13.41 -3.51
CA ARG A 594 -28.01 12.77 -2.46
C ARG A 594 -29.28 12.10 -2.99
N HIS A 595 -29.74 12.48 -4.18
CA HIS A 595 -31.09 12.17 -4.65
C HIS A 595 -31.06 11.26 -5.87
N GLU A 596 -31.99 10.30 -5.91
CA GLU A 596 -32.20 9.28 -6.96
C GLU A 596 -32.27 9.81 -8.43
N GLN A 597 -32.19 11.12 -8.66
CA GLN A 597 -32.34 11.74 -9.98
C GLN A 597 -31.19 12.67 -10.40
N ASP A 598 -30.18 12.93 -9.57
CA ASP A 598 -29.11 13.90 -9.88
C ASP A 598 -27.72 13.26 -9.73
N HIS A 599 -26.93 13.24 -10.81
CA HIS A 599 -25.45 13.09 -10.83
C HIS A 599 -24.79 11.77 -10.38
N MET A 600 -25.22 10.61 -10.90
CA MET A 600 -24.24 9.52 -11.09
C MET A 600 -23.16 9.99 -12.08
N PRO A 601 -21.89 9.55 -11.97
CA PRO A 601 -20.92 9.83 -13.02
C PRO A 601 -21.47 9.31 -14.34
N GLU A 602 -21.78 10.21 -15.26
CA GLU A 602 -22.17 9.85 -16.60
C GLU A 602 -20.90 9.45 -17.33
N TRP A 603 -20.75 8.18 -17.63
CA TRP A 603 -19.61 7.68 -18.37
C TRP A 603 -19.84 7.83 -19.87
N GLY A 604 -18.79 8.19 -20.62
CA GLY A 604 -18.86 8.28 -22.08
C GLY A 604 -18.93 6.88 -22.70
N ASP A 605 -17.76 6.23 -22.78
CA ASP A 605 -17.59 4.88 -23.34
C ASP A 605 -16.97 3.96 -22.28
N LEU A 606 -17.64 3.78 -21.12
CA LEU A 606 -17.14 2.90 -20.05
C LEU A 606 -16.84 1.50 -20.60
N HIS A 607 -15.58 1.06 -20.48
CA HIS A 607 -15.13 -0.26 -20.84
C HIS A 607 -14.28 -0.83 -19.72
N LEU A 608 -14.79 -1.88 -19.09
CA LEU A 608 -14.10 -2.60 -18.03
C LEU A 608 -13.12 -3.60 -18.67
N PRO A 609 -11.83 -3.55 -18.31
CA PRO A 609 -10.84 -4.44 -18.90
C PRO A 609 -11.01 -5.85 -18.35
N ALA A 610 -11.23 -6.83 -19.24
CA ALA A 610 -10.83 -8.20 -18.93
C ALA A 610 -9.30 -8.27 -18.84
N ARG A 611 -8.77 -9.38 -18.29
CA ARG A 611 -7.33 -9.63 -18.25
C ARG A 611 -6.72 -9.49 -19.65
N GLY A 612 -5.67 -8.68 -19.77
CA GLY A 612 -5.00 -8.40 -21.05
C GLY A 612 -5.66 -7.32 -21.92
N GLU A 613 -6.79 -6.74 -21.50
CA GLU A 613 -7.49 -5.66 -22.22
C GLU A 613 -7.21 -4.28 -21.60
N ALA A 614 -7.48 -3.23 -22.37
CA ALA A 614 -7.36 -1.85 -21.89
C ALA A 614 -8.73 -1.35 -21.40
N GLY A 615 -8.75 -0.57 -20.33
CA GLY A 615 -9.96 0.00 -19.74
C GLY A 615 -10.23 1.43 -20.19
N VAL A 616 -11.50 1.81 -20.27
CA VAL A 616 -11.96 3.18 -20.51
C VAL A 616 -12.88 3.60 -19.37
N PHE A 617 -12.52 4.70 -18.71
CA PHE A 617 -13.19 5.21 -17.49
C PHE A 617 -13.38 6.72 -17.58
N GLN A 618 -13.63 7.22 -18.79
CA GLN A 618 -13.74 8.66 -19.06
C GLN A 618 -15.17 9.14 -18.83
N LEU A 619 -15.28 10.32 -18.21
CA LEU A 619 -16.58 10.99 -18.04
C LEU A 619 -17.15 11.45 -19.40
N ALA A 620 -18.46 11.38 -19.55
CA ALA A 620 -19.19 11.81 -20.74
C ALA A 620 -19.04 13.33 -20.96
N PRO A 621 -19.12 13.82 -22.21
CA PRO A 621 -19.09 15.25 -22.48
C PRO A 621 -20.20 16.00 -21.72
N GLY A 622 -19.83 16.96 -20.87
CA GLY A 622 -20.75 17.75 -20.06
C GLY A 622 -21.17 17.11 -18.73
N ALA A 623 -20.64 15.94 -18.39
CA ALA A 623 -20.81 15.35 -17.07
C ALA A 623 -20.08 16.18 -16.00
N PRO A 624 -20.62 16.28 -14.77
CA PRO A 624 -19.89 16.85 -13.64
C PRO A 624 -18.55 16.16 -13.43
N GLY A 625 -17.52 16.93 -13.04
CA GLY A 625 -16.16 16.42 -12.82
C GLY A 625 -15.31 16.34 -14.09
N ARG A 626 -15.90 16.51 -15.27
CA ARG A 626 -15.15 16.61 -16.53
C ARG A 626 -14.65 18.04 -16.74
N GLU A 627 -13.35 18.19 -16.94
CA GLU A 627 -12.62 19.46 -17.04
C GLU A 627 -12.78 20.37 -15.79
N ASP A 628 -13.23 19.80 -14.67
CA ASP A 628 -13.61 20.50 -13.43
C ASP A 628 -12.68 20.18 -12.24
N GLY A 629 -11.63 19.38 -12.45
CA GLY A 629 -10.65 19.03 -11.42
C GLY A 629 -9.66 20.17 -11.11
N ASP A 630 -9.09 20.13 -9.90
CA ASP A 630 -8.04 21.03 -9.44
C ASP A 630 -6.69 20.71 -10.12
N PRO A 631 -5.97 21.69 -10.70
CA PRO A 631 -4.62 21.48 -11.19
C PRO A 631 -3.63 21.24 -10.03
N ILE A 632 -3.06 20.03 -10.00
CA ILE A 632 -2.10 19.56 -9.02
C ILE A 632 -0.72 19.44 -9.70
N PRO A 633 0.27 20.26 -9.28
CA PRO A 633 1.59 20.25 -9.87
C PRO A 633 2.22 18.86 -9.93
N ASN A 634 2.64 18.46 -11.13
CA ASN A 634 3.26 17.19 -11.46
C ASN A 634 2.36 15.93 -11.39
N PHE A 635 1.05 16.06 -11.16
CA PHE A 635 0.10 14.95 -11.19
C PHE A 635 -0.87 15.01 -12.37
N ASN A 636 -1.30 16.21 -12.75
CA ASN A 636 -2.30 16.41 -13.80
C ASN A 636 -2.15 17.76 -14.55
N ASP A 637 -1.06 18.50 -14.34
CA ASP A 637 -0.81 19.85 -14.90
C ASP A 637 0.12 19.86 -16.13
N GLY A 638 0.42 18.66 -16.66
CA GLY A 638 1.25 18.45 -17.84
C GLY A 638 0.48 18.49 -19.16
N PRO A 639 1.13 18.25 -20.31
CA PRO A 639 0.47 18.21 -21.63
C PRO A 639 -0.59 17.10 -21.79
N ALA A 640 -0.80 16.28 -20.75
CA ALA A 640 -1.83 15.27 -20.68
C ALA A 640 -3.20 15.83 -20.25
N THR A 641 -3.28 17.05 -19.72
CA THR A 641 -4.57 17.75 -19.52
C THR A 641 -5.15 18.10 -20.88
N ILE A 642 -6.34 17.61 -21.19
CA ILE A 642 -6.99 17.85 -22.48
C ILE A 642 -8.26 18.65 -22.23
N GLY A 643 -8.28 19.93 -22.64
CA GLY A 643 -9.47 20.77 -22.49
C GLY A 643 -9.21 22.00 -21.62
N ALA A 644 -10.24 22.44 -20.91
CA ALA A 644 -10.19 23.65 -20.06
C ALA A 644 -9.54 23.41 -18.68
N GLY A 645 -9.52 22.17 -18.21
CA GLY A 645 -8.99 21.72 -16.92
C GLY A 645 -8.87 20.19 -16.88
N PRO A 646 -8.28 19.60 -15.84
CA PRO A 646 -8.20 18.16 -15.67
C PRO A 646 -9.55 17.54 -15.31
N ASP A 647 -9.76 16.28 -15.66
CA ASP A 647 -10.93 15.51 -15.21
C ASP A 647 -10.73 14.96 -13.79
N MET A 648 -11.81 14.90 -13.03
CA MET A 648 -11.88 14.06 -11.82
C MET A 648 -11.84 12.57 -12.21
N GLY A 649 -11.25 11.77 -11.33
CA GLY A 649 -11.06 10.33 -11.52
C GLY A 649 -9.76 9.99 -12.23
N ALA A 650 -9.58 8.69 -12.47
CA ALA A 650 -8.33 8.12 -12.94
C ALA A 650 -8.02 8.43 -14.40
N HIS A 651 -9.05 8.71 -15.20
CA HIS A 651 -8.95 8.69 -16.65
C HIS A 651 -9.42 10.00 -17.28
N GLU A 652 -8.46 10.76 -17.78
CA GLU A 652 -8.70 11.99 -18.54
C GLU A 652 -9.43 11.71 -19.85
N ALA A 653 -10.48 12.46 -20.15
CA ALA A 653 -11.21 12.40 -21.40
C ALA A 653 -10.29 12.68 -22.60
N GLY A 654 -10.36 11.80 -23.60
CA GLY A 654 -9.52 11.89 -24.80
C GLY A 654 -8.11 11.33 -24.64
N ALA A 655 -7.70 10.89 -23.44
CA ALA A 655 -6.50 10.09 -23.29
C ALA A 655 -6.68 8.69 -23.92
N PRO A 656 -5.58 7.98 -24.27
CA PRO A 656 -5.66 6.59 -24.68
C PRO A 656 -6.26 5.69 -23.59
N PRO A 657 -6.93 4.57 -23.96
CA PRO A 657 -7.38 3.58 -22.98
C PRO A 657 -6.29 3.18 -22.00
N MET A 658 -6.64 3.12 -20.70
CA MET A 658 -5.72 2.74 -19.64
C MET A 658 -5.33 1.27 -19.79
N ARG A 659 -4.06 0.96 -19.61
CA ARG A 659 -3.55 -0.42 -19.65
C ARG A 659 -3.12 -0.84 -18.25
N PHE A 660 -3.36 -2.10 -17.92
CA PHE A 660 -3.03 -2.73 -16.65
C PHE A 660 -2.39 -4.09 -16.92
N GLY A 661 -1.73 -4.67 -15.91
CA GLY A 661 -1.09 -5.97 -16.03
C GLY A 661 -0.01 -5.98 -17.11
N LEU A 662 0.16 -7.11 -17.80
CA LEU A 662 1.23 -7.28 -18.78
C LEU A 662 1.19 -6.24 -19.93
N PRO A 663 0.02 -5.93 -20.53
CA PRO A 663 -0.08 -4.92 -21.58
C PRO A 663 0.40 -3.52 -21.19
N ALA A 664 0.44 -3.20 -19.89
CA ALA A 664 0.96 -1.93 -19.40
C ALA A 664 2.49 -1.85 -19.46
N GLY A 665 3.16 -3.01 -19.40
CA GLY A 665 4.62 -3.15 -19.58
C GLY A 665 5.05 -3.29 -21.04
N ASP A 666 4.11 -3.54 -21.96
CA ASP A 666 4.37 -3.58 -23.40
C ASP A 666 4.63 -2.17 -23.95
N HIS A 667 5.85 -1.69 -23.74
CA HIS A 667 6.43 -0.61 -24.54
C HIS A 667 6.75 -1.16 -25.94
N GLY A 668 5.71 -1.57 -26.67
CA GLY A 668 5.82 -1.81 -28.10
C GLY A 668 6.42 -0.56 -28.73
N THR A 669 7.50 -0.74 -29.50
CA THR A 669 8.13 0.25 -30.37
C THR A 669 7.08 1.22 -30.93
N ALA A 670 7.01 2.42 -30.36
CA ALA A 670 6.26 3.52 -30.94
C ALA A 670 7.02 4.08 -32.15
#